data_AF-A0A3P1VU82-F1
#
_entry.id   AF-A0A3P1VU82-F1
#
_cell.length_a   1.000
_cell.length_b   1.000
_cell.length_c   1.000
_cell.angle_alpha   90.00
_cell.angle_beta   90.00
_cell.angle_gamma   90.00
#
_symmetry.space_group_name_H-M   'P 1'
#
loop_
_entity.id
_entity.type
_entity.pdbx_description
1 polymer ?
#
loop_
_entity_poly.entity_id
_entity_poly.type
_entity_poly.pdbx_seq_one_letter_code
_entity_poly.pdbx_strand_id
1 'polypeptide(L)'
;MLFKTTEEHEALRMQVREFVETEVKPIAAILDKENKFPHEAIKKFGQMGFMGLPYPKEYGGAGKDILSYAIAVEELSRVDGGTGVILSAHVSLGSYPIYAFGTEEQKKKYLIPLAKGEKLGAFGLTEPNAGSDAGGTETTAVKEGDYYILNGEKIFITNADVAETYVVFAVTTPDIGTKGISAFIVEKGWEGFTFGDHYDKLGIRSSSTCQLLFNNVKVPKENLLGKEGDGFKIAMSTLDGGRIGIAAQALGIAQGAFEHALEYAKEREQFGKPIAFQQAISFKLADMATKLRTARFLIYSAAELKEHHEPYGMESAMAKQYASDIALEVVNDALQIFGGSGYLKGMEVERAYRDAKITTIYEGTNEIQRVVIAAHLIGKPPKSDAAVVAKKKKGPVTGPRKNIIFKDGSAKEKVAALVTALKADGYDFTVGIPLDTPIGKSERVVSAGKGIGDKKNMKLIEKLAQQAGASVGCSRPVAETLQYLPLDRYVGMSGQKFVGNLYIACGISGALQHLKGIKDATTIVAINTNANAPIFKNADYGIVGDVAEILPLLTKELDNGEAKKDAPPMKKMKRVVPKVVYSPHVYVCSGCGHEYNPEIGDEDSDIKPGTRFKDLPEDWTCPDCGDPKSGYIDAK
;
A
#
# COMPACT_ATOMS: atom_id res chain seq x y z
N MET A 1 -4.16 10.48 41.50
CA MET A 1 -3.87 11.67 40.68
C MET A 1 -5.19 12.23 40.15
N LEU A 2 -5.35 13.54 40.15
CA LEU A 2 -6.50 14.23 39.54
C LEU A 2 -6.07 14.67 38.14
N PHE A 3 -6.67 14.11 37.09
CA PHE A 3 -6.44 14.56 35.72
C PHE A 3 -7.61 15.44 35.26
N LYS A 4 -7.29 16.62 34.73
CA LYS A 4 -8.26 17.60 34.22
C LYS A 4 -7.63 18.34 33.03
N THR A 5 -8.38 18.45 31.95
CA THR A 5 -8.06 19.33 30.82
C THR A 5 -8.08 20.80 31.24
N THR A 6 -7.29 21.63 30.57
CA THR A 6 -7.25 23.09 30.83
C THR A 6 -8.44 23.78 30.17
N GLU A 7 -8.68 25.04 30.54
CA GLU A 7 -9.71 25.86 29.87
C GLU A 7 -9.40 26.06 28.39
N GLU A 8 -8.12 26.16 28.01
CA GLU A 8 -7.73 26.24 26.61
C GLU A 8 -8.06 24.96 25.84
N HIS A 9 -7.88 23.79 26.46
CA HIS A 9 -8.24 22.50 25.85
C HIS A 9 -9.74 22.40 25.60
N GLU A 10 -10.56 22.82 26.57
CA GLU A 10 -12.02 22.80 26.40
C GLU A 10 -12.50 23.88 25.43
N ALA A 11 -11.86 25.05 25.38
CA ALA A 11 -12.13 26.07 24.37
C ALA A 11 -11.84 25.55 22.95
N LEU A 12 -10.69 24.89 22.75
CA LEU A 12 -10.36 24.24 21.48
C LEU A 12 -11.37 23.15 21.13
N ARG A 13 -11.74 22.29 22.11
CA ARG A 13 -12.75 21.24 21.89
C ARG A 13 -14.05 21.82 21.37
N MET A 14 -14.55 22.91 21.98
CA MET A 14 -15.77 23.57 21.53
C MET A 14 -15.64 24.12 20.11
N GLN A 15 -14.52 24.78 19.78
CA GLN A 15 -14.28 25.31 18.44
C GLN A 15 -14.24 24.21 17.37
N VAL A 16 -13.52 23.11 17.62
CA VAL A 16 -13.47 21.98 16.69
C VAL A 16 -14.84 21.32 16.60
N ARG A 17 -15.55 21.14 17.72
CA ARG A 17 -16.90 20.56 17.73
C ARG A 17 -17.88 21.39 16.89
N GLU A 18 -17.89 22.70 17.07
CA GLU A 18 -18.72 23.61 16.27
C GLU A 18 -18.40 23.49 14.77
N PHE A 19 -17.11 23.50 14.42
CA PHE A 19 -16.68 23.29 13.04
C PHE A 19 -17.18 21.96 12.48
N VAL A 20 -17.02 20.87 13.22
CA VAL A 20 -17.37 19.52 12.75
C VAL A 20 -18.89 19.36 12.59
N GLU A 21 -19.69 19.90 13.51
CA GLU A 21 -21.15 19.88 13.43
C GLU A 21 -21.68 20.71 12.24
N THR A 22 -21.00 21.82 11.90
CA THR A 22 -21.45 22.76 10.86
C THR A 22 -20.91 22.42 9.47
N GLU A 23 -19.66 22.00 9.35
CA GLU A 23 -18.95 21.84 8.06
C GLU A 23 -18.78 20.38 7.64
N VAL A 24 -18.71 19.44 8.60
CA VAL A 24 -18.41 18.02 8.30
C VAL A 24 -19.68 17.15 8.37
N LYS A 25 -20.47 17.28 9.43
CA LYS A 25 -21.68 16.46 9.65
C LYS A 25 -22.67 16.50 8.47
N PRO A 26 -22.97 17.66 7.86
CA PRO A 26 -23.93 17.71 6.75
C PRO A 26 -23.48 16.93 5.50
N ILE A 27 -22.17 16.71 5.34
CA ILE A 27 -21.60 16.06 4.15
C ILE A 27 -21.07 14.64 4.42
N ALA A 28 -20.95 14.21 5.68
CA ALA A 28 -20.35 12.92 6.02
C ALA A 28 -21.03 11.72 5.33
N ALA A 29 -22.36 11.70 5.29
CA ALA A 29 -23.11 10.60 4.66
C ALA A 29 -22.90 10.50 3.15
N ILE A 30 -22.83 11.64 2.45
CA ILE A 30 -22.60 11.64 0.99
C ILE A 30 -21.15 11.28 0.66
N LEU A 31 -20.18 11.75 1.45
CA LEU A 31 -18.78 11.41 1.27
C LEU A 31 -18.52 9.92 1.50
N ASP A 32 -19.14 9.32 2.52
CA ASP A 32 -19.04 7.88 2.76
C ASP A 32 -19.61 7.08 1.59
N LYS A 33 -20.82 7.43 1.14
CA LYS A 33 -21.49 6.76 0.02
C LYS A 33 -20.69 6.87 -1.28
N GLU A 34 -20.14 8.04 -1.58
CA GLU A 34 -19.43 8.32 -2.83
C GLU A 34 -17.93 8.02 -2.78
N ASN A 35 -17.39 7.65 -1.61
CA ASN A 35 -15.95 7.43 -1.38
C ASN A 35 -15.09 8.65 -1.76
N LYS A 36 -15.50 9.84 -1.30
CA LYS A 36 -14.91 11.14 -1.71
C LYS A 36 -14.24 11.88 -0.55
N PHE A 37 -13.19 12.63 -0.89
CA PHE A 37 -12.43 13.47 0.04
C PHE A 37 -13.13 14.82 0.32
N PRO A 38 -13.20 15.28 1.58
CA PRO A 38 -13.84 16.55 1.97
C PRO A 38 -12.96 17.79 1.70
N HIS A 39 -12.65 18.09 0.44
CA HIS A 39 -11.71 19.17 0.07
C HIS A 39 -12.01 20.53 0.72
N GLU A 40 -13.27 21.01 0.63
CA GLU A 40 -13.64 22.32 1.17
C GLU A 40 -13.58 22.38 2.70
N ALA A 41 -14.01 21.32 3.39
CA ALA A 41 -13.93 21.29 4.85
C ALA A 41 -12.46 21.27 5.31
N ILE A 42 -11.60 20.45 4.70
CA ILE A 42 -10.17 20.41 5.06
C ILE A 42 -9.49 21.76 4.79
N LYS A 43 -9.83 22.42 3.69
CA LYS A 43 -9.33 23.77 3.39
C LYS A 43 -9.74 24.79 4.45
N LYS A 44 -11.01 24.82 4.87
CA LYS A 44 -11.49 25.68 5.95
C LYS A 44 -10.79 25.37 7.28
N PHE A 45 -10.61 24.09 7.59
CA PHE A 45 -9.90 23.64 8.79
C PHE A 45 -8.43 24.09 8.81
N GLY A 46 -7.78 24.06 7.64
CA GLY A 46 -6.44 24.64 7.43
C GLY A 46 -6.41 26.15 7.66
N GLN A 47 -7.39 26.89 7.15
CA GLN A 47 -7.50 28.35 7.35
C GLN A 47 -7.70 28.75 8.83
N MET A 48 -8.26 27.85 9.65
CA MET A 48 -8.35 28.04 11.10
C MET A 48 -7.01 27.80 11.83
N GLY A 49 -5.97 27.35 11.11
CA GLY A 49 -4.65 27.01 11.66
C GLY A 49 -4.58 25.62 12.29
N PHE A 50 -5.61 24.78 12.11
CA PHE A 50 -5.70 23.51 12.83
C PHE A 50 -4.95 22.34 12.17
N MET A 51 -4.47 22.51 10.93
CA MET A 51 -3.60 21.52 10.27
C MET A 51 -2.17 21.50 10.83
N GLY A 52 -1.76 22.57 11.51
CA GLY A 52 -0.45 22.68 12.17
C GLY A 52 -0.51 22.81 13.68
N LEU A 53 -1.54 22.23 14.32
CA LEU A 53 -1.79 22.38 15.76
C LEU A 53 -0.54 22.28 16.64
N PRO A 54 0.23 21.16 16.59
CA PRO A 54 1.35 20.98 17.51
C PRO A 54 2.63 21.69 17.09
N TYR A 55 2.66 22.33 15.91
CA TYR A 55 3.90 22.89 15.39
C TYR A 55 4.13 24.32 15.89
N PRO A 56 5.38 24.71 16.16
CA PRO A 56 5.71 26.07 16.58
C PRO A 56 5.23 27.15 15.60
N LYS A 57 4.90 28.32 16.15
CA LYS A 57 4.46 29.49 15.37
C LYS A 57 5.49 29.96 14.34
N GLU A 58 6.78 29.80 14.63
CA GLU A 58 7.87 30.13 13.68
C GLU A 58 7.82 29.31 12.38
N TYR A 59 7.22 28.10 12.43
CA TYR A 59 6.97 27.27 11.25
C TYR A 59 5.53 27.40 10.75
N GLY A 60 4.77 28.39 11.20
CA GLY A 60 3.38 28.62 10.78
C GLY A 60 2.34 27.71 11.43
N GLY A 61 2.70 26.96 12.49
CA GLY A 61 1.76 26.18 13.28
C GLY A 61 1.06 26.98 14.37
N ALA A 62 0.14 26.34 15.09
CA ALA A 62 -0.63 26.99 16.16
C ALA A 62 0.13 27.07 17.50
N GLY A 63 1.18 26.26 17.67
CA GLY A 63 1.94 26.14 18.92
C GLY A 63 1.11 25.60 20.09
N LYS A 64 0.17 24.70 19.80
CA LYS A 64 -0.61 23.97 20.81
C LYS A 64 0.10 22.67 21.19
N ASP A 65 -0.33 22.04 22.28
CA ASP A 65 0.29 20.80 22.77
C ASP A 65 -0.25 19.55 22.04
N ILE A 66 0.41 18.40 22.26
CA ILE A 66 -0.03 17.12 21.70
C ILE A 66 -1.44 16.74 22.18
N LEU A 67 -1.84 17.15 23.39
CA LEU A 67 -3.18 16.90 23.90
C LEU A 67 -4.25 17.63 23.09
N SER A 68 -4.02 18.91 22.76
CA SER A 68 -4.85 19.70 21.86
C SER A 68 -5.00 19.04 20.48
N TYR A 69 -3.91 18.49 19.94
CA TYR A 69 -3.96 17.68 18.73
C TYR A 69 -4.86 16.44 18.88
N ALA A 70 -4.71 15.68 19.96
CA ALA A 70 -5.55 14.50 20.23
C ALA A 70 -7.04 14.88 20.36
N ILE A 71 -7.35 16.00 21.01
CA ILE A 71 -8.72 16.54 21.12
C ILE A 71 -9.30 16.86 19.74
N ALA A 72 -8.53 17.50 18.87
CA ALA A 72 -8.99 17.84 17.53
C ALA A 72 -9.29 16.58 16.69
N VAL A 73 -8.43 15.56 16.75
CA VAL A 73 -8.67 14.27 16.08
C VAL A 73 -9.90 13.56 16.65
N GLU A 74 -10.06 13.55 17.98
CA GLU A 74 -11.23 12.97 18.67
C GLU A 74 -12.54 13.63 18.19
N GLU A 75 -12.62 14.96 18.20
CA GLU A 75 -13.85 15.69 17.84
C GLU A 75 -14.19 15.56 16.35
N LEU A 76 -13.20 15.56 15.44
CA LEU A 76 -13.42 15.26 14.02
C LEU A 76 -13.99 13.85 13.84
N SER A 77 -13.37 12.88 14.51
CA SER A 77 -13.72 11.46 14.38
C SER A 77 -15.05 11.11 15.04
N ARG A 78 -15.54 11.95 15.96
CA ARG A 78 -16.88 11.86 16.56
C ARG A 78 -17.99 11.91 15.53
N VAL A 79 -17.78 12.60 14.42
CA VAL A 79 -18.76 12.72 13.33
C VAL A 79 -18.35 11.91 12.11
N ASP A 80 -17.07 11.95 11.74
CA ASP A 80 -16.55 11.27 10.56
C ASP A 80 -15.13 10.76 10.77
N GLY A 81 -14.98 9.43 10.85
CA GLY A 81 -13.69 8.79 11.09
C GLY A 81 -12.67 9.07 9.98
N GLY A 82 -13.10 9.27 8.73
CA GLY A 82 -12.20 9.60 7.64
C GLY A 82 -11.63 11.02 7.75
N THR A 83 -12.44 12.02 8.12
CA THR A 83 -11.96 13.38 8.38
C THR A 83 -10.95 13.42 9.52
N GLY A 84 -11.18 12.66 10.60
CA GLY A 84 -10.23 12.53 11.69
C GLY A 84 -8.87 11.96 11.27
N VAL A 85 -8.85 10.89 10.45
CA VAL A 85 -7.57 10.32 9.97
C VAL A 85 -6.86 11.23 8.97
N ILE A 86 -7.56 12.09 8.24
CA ILE A 86 -6.91 13.06 7.34
C ILE A 86 -6.00 13.99 8.16
N LEU A 87 -6.51 14.54 9.28
CA LEU A 87 -5.72 15.35 10.19
C LEU A 87 -4.58 14.52 10.82
N SER A 88 -4.90 13.33 11.34
CA SER A 88 -3.89 12.48 11.99
C SER A 88 -2.74 12.15 11.05
N ALA A 89 -3.04 11.63 9.85
CA ALA A 89 -2.01 11.28 8.87
C ALA A 89 -1.20 12.51 8.42
N HIS A 90 -1.85 13.65 8.22
CA HIS A 90 -1.16 14.90 7.89
C HIS A 90 -0.17 15.30 9.01
N VAL A 91 -0.66 15.46 10.24
CA VAL A 91 0.13 15.96 11.38
C VAL A 91 1.14 14.90 11.81
N SER A 92 0.70 13.77 12.33
CA SER A 92 1.60 12.84 13.00
C SER A 92 2.50 12.05 12.06
N LEU A 93 2.13 11.90 10.78
CA LEU A 93 2.90 11.08 9.84
C LEU A 93 3.58 11.89 8.73
N GLY A 94 2.86 12.83 8.10
CA GLY A 94 3.41 13.64 7.01
C GLY A 94 4.33 14.76 7.50
N SER A 95 3.89 15.50 8.51
CA SER A 95 4.55 16.73 8.97
C SER A 95 5.57 16.46 10.09
N TYR A 96 5.26 15.58 11.05
CA TYR A 96 6.14 15.30 12.19
C TYR A 96 7.57 14.85 11.83
N PRO A 97 7.80 13.88 10.92
CA PRO A 97 9.17 13.48 10.60
C PRO A 97 9.99 14.62 9.98
N ILE A 98 9.36 15.52 9.22
CA ILE A 98 10.03 16.72 8.69
C ILE A 98 10.38 17.69 9.82
N TYR A 99 9.46 17.90 10.77
CA TYR A 99 9.72 18.73 11.94
C TYR A 99 10.85 18.18 12.83
N ALA A 100 10.84 16.87 13.09
CA ALA A 100 11.75 16.23 14.04
C ALA A 100 13.15 15.94 13.45
N PHE A 101 13.23 15.61 12.15
CA PHE A 101 14.47 15.13 11.53
C PHE A 101 14.93 15.98 10.33
N GLY A 102 14.14 16.97 9.92
CA GLY A 102 14.47 17.83 8.80
C GLY A 102 15.51 18.89 9.13
N THR A 103 16.29 19.28 8.14
CA THR A 103 17.12 20.49 8.24
C THR A 103 16.25 21.75 8.28
N GLU A 104 16.81 22.88 8.68
CA GLU A 104 16.08 24.15 8.69
C GLU A 104 15.55 24.54 7.30
N GLU A 105 16.29 24.23 6.24
CA GLU A 105 15.88 24.44 4.85
C GLU A 105 14.69 23.54 4.49
N GLN A 106 14.71 22.27 4.90
CA GLN A 106 13.60 21.34 4.69
C GLN A 106 12.36 21.77 5.48
N LYS A 107 12.50 22.22 6.73
CA LYS A 107 11.36 22.74 7.52
C LYS A 107 10.77 23.98 6.86
N LYS A 108 11.60 24.93 6.42
CA LYS A 108 11.11 26.12 5.71
C LYS A 108 10.40 25.76 4.41
N LYS A 109 10.95 24.83 3.63
CA LYS A 109 10.39 24.44 2.33
C LYS A 109 9.11 23.61 2.45
N TYR A 110 9.10 22.64 3.36
CA TYR A 110 8.04 21.61 3.42
C TYR A 110 7.14 21.72 4.64
N LEU A 111 7.69 21.95 5.83
CA LEU A 111 6.87 22.01 7.05
C LEU A 111 5.98 23.25 7.07
N ILE A 112 6.47 24.42 6.65
CA ILE A 112 5.68 25.67 6.71
C ILE A 112 4.37 25.57 5.90
N PRO A 113 4.37 25.16 4.61
CA PRO A 113 3.12 24.99 3.87
C PRO A 113 2.19 23.93 4.49
N LEU A 114 2.76 22.86 5.08
CA LEU A 114 1.98 21.83 5.75
C LEU A 114 1.30 22.37 7.02
N ALA A 115 2.05 23.03 7.91
CA ALA A 115 1.55 23.58 9.16
C ALA A 115 0.48 24.67 8.95
N LYS A 116 0.60 25.46 7.88
CA LYS A 116 -0.41 26.44 7.47
C LYS A 116 -1.67 25.83 6.83
N GLY A 117 -1.66 24.52 6.55
CA GLY A 117 -2.75 23.84 5.83
C GLY A 117 -2.86 24.23 4.35
N GLU A 118 -1.80 24.79 3.76
CA GLU A 118 -1.73 25.11 2.32
C GLU A 118 -1.47 23.86 1.48
N LYS A 119 -0.80 22.87 2.07
CA LYS A 119 -0.49 21.57 1.48
C LYS A 119 -0.86 20.45 2.44
N LEU A 120 -1.09 19.26 1.91
CA LEU A 120 -1.29 18.03 2.68
C LEU A 120 -0.06 17.13 2.64
N GLY A 121 0.09 16.36 3.72
CA GLY A 121 1.20 15.44 3.96
C GLY A 121 0.71 14.00 3.96
N ALA A 122 1.55 13.09 3.46
CA ALA A 122 1.32 11.65 3.46
C ALA A 122 2.60 10.88 3.80
N PHE A 123 2.44 9.61 4.19
CA PHE A 123 3.52 8.78 4.72
C PHE A 123 3.56 7.42 4.02
N GLY A 124 4.60 7.18 3.22
CA GLY A 124 4.77 6.02 2.35
C GLY A 124 5.73 4.98 2.92
N LEU A 125 5.24 4.10 3.80
CA LEU A 125 6.03 3.01 4.38
C LEU A 125 5.65 1.63 3.84
N THR A 126 4.37 1.30 3.92
CA THR A 126 3.84 -0.06 3.67
C THR A 126 3.94 -0.49 2.21
N GLU A 127 4.29 -1.76 2.00
CA GLU A 127 4.40 -2.41 0.69
C GLU A 127 3.60 -3.73 0.67
N PRO A 128 3.31 -4.30 -0.52
CA PRO A 128 2.60 -5.58 -0.61
C PRO A 128 3.24 -6.74 0.17
N ASN A 129 4.56 -6.73 0.31
CA ASN A 129 5.35 -7.71 1.07
C ASN A 129 5.65 -7.25 2.52
N ALA A 130 5.55 -5.95 2.82
CA ALA A 130 6.00 -5.32 4.06
C ALA A 130 4.88 -4.48 4.72
N GLY A 131 4.06 -5.16 5.53
CA GLY A 131 3.06 -4.54 6.41
C GLY A 131 3.55 -4.47 7.85
N SER A 132 3.17 -5.44 8.67
CA SER A 132 3.66 -5.58 10.04
C SER A 132 5.18 -5.75 10.12
N ASP A 133 5.78 -6.40 9.12
CA ASP A 133 7.23 -6.47 8.92
C ASP A 133 7.73 -5.27 8.10
N ALA A 134 7.59 -4.06 8.66
CA ALA A 134 7.92 -2.81 7.97
C ALA A 134 9.40 -2.70 7.57
N GLY A 135 10.29 -3.48 8.21
CA GLY A 135 11.72 -3.54 7.86
C GLY A 135 11.98 -4.32 6.57
N GLY A 136 11.01 -5.05 6.04
CA GLY A 136 11.11 -5.81 4.78
C GLY A 136 10.83 -5.01 3.52
N THR A 137 10.91 -3.68 3.56
CA THR A 137 10.68 -2.81 2.40
C THR A 137 11.65 -3.13 1.24
N GLU A 138 11.14 -3.12 0.01
CA GLU A 138 11.86 -3.43 -1.24
C GLU A 138 11.94 -2.23 -2.19
N THR A 139 11.22 -1.12 -1.96
CA THR A 139 11.43 0.14 -2.69
C THR A 139 12.88 0.57 -2.55
N THR A 140 13.56 0.86 -3.65
CA THR A 140 14.99 1.22 -3.69
C THR A 140 15.20 2.70 -3.95
N ALA A 141 16.29 3.25 -3.43
CA ALA A 141 16.79 4.58 -3.77
C ALA A 141 18.29 4.49 -4.09
N VAL A 142 18.66 4.57 -5.36
CA VAL A 142 20.06 4.48 -5.82
C VAL A 142 20.62 5.88 -6.02
N LYS A 143 21.76 6.17 -5.41
CA LYS A 143 22.40 7.48 -5.50
C LYS A 143 23.09 7.67 -6.84
N GLU A 144 22.79 8.77 -7.52
CA GLU A 144 23.39 9.17 -8.79
C GLU A 144 23.82 10.63 -8.69
N GLY A 145 25.06 10.87 -8.22
CA GLY A 145 25.60 12.22 -8.06
C GLY A 145 24.87 13.04 -6.98
N ASP A 146 24.11 14.05 -7.42
CA ASP A 146 23.36 14.99 -6.60
C ASP A 146 21.87 14.63 -6.41
N TYR A 147 21.44 13.45 -6.86
CA TYR A 147 20.09 12.92 -6.62
C TYR A 147 20.10 11.40 -6.33
N TYR A 148 18.93 10.88 -5.95
CA TYR A 148 18.61 9.47 -5.87
C TYR A 148 17.55 9.12 -6.91
N ILE A 149 17.63 7.91 -7.45
CA ILE A 149 16.61 7.31 -8.29
C ILE A 149 15.77 6.36 -7.45
N LEU A 150 14.50 6.72 -7.23
CA LEU A 150 13.55 5.90 -6.50
C LEU A 150 12.73 5.01 -7.44
N ASN A 151 12.63 3.73 -7.08
CA ASN A 151 11.84 2.72 -7.78
C ASN A 151 11.12 1.79 -6.80
N GLY A 152 9.83 1.55 -7.03
CA GLY A 152 9.03 0.67 -6.18
C GLY A 152 7.56 1.08 -6.12
N GLU A 153 6.87 0.57 -5.11
CA GLU A 153 5.49 0.94 -4.82
C GLU A 153 5.22 0.94 -3.32
N LYS A 154 4.35 1.83 -2.87
CA LYS A 154 3.76 1.79 -1.53
C LYS A 154 2.26 1.58 -1.64
N ILE A 155 1.66 0.91 -0.66
CA ILE A 155 0.22 0.61 -0.64
C ILE A 155 -0.44 1.12 0.64
N PHE A 156 -1.75 1.35 0.57
CA PHE A 156 -2.56 1.81 1.70
C PHE A 156 -2.14 3.17 2.25
N ILE A 157 -1.69 4.07 1.38
CA ILE A 157 -1.19 5.37 1.83
C ILE A 157 -2.36 6.34 1.97
N THR A 158 -2.63 6.75 3.21
CA THR A 158 -3.63 7.78 3.53
C THR A 158 -3.21 9.12 2.95
N ASN A 159 -4.18 9.89 2.44
CA ASN A 159 -3.99 11.17 1.73
C ASN A 159 -3.23 11.04 0.40
N ALA A 160 -3.05 9.83 -0.14
CA ALA A 160 -2.13 9.57 -1.24
C ALA A 160 -2.35 10.44 -2.48
N ASP A 161 -3.52 10.47 -3.10
CA ASP A 161 -3.70 11.22 -4.36
C ASP A 161 -4.01 12.72 -4.14
N VAL A 162 -4.23 13.14 -2.89
CA VAL A 162 -4.61 14.51 -2.52
C VAL A 162 -3.48 15.28 -1.84
N ALA A 163 -2.43 14.62 -1.35
CA ALA A 163 -1.29 15.27 -0.72
C ALA A 163 -0.32 15.88 -1.74
N GLU A 164 0.47 16.85 -1.29
CA GLU A 164 1.54 17.45 -2.09
C GLU A 164 2.93 17.00 -1.62
N THR A 165 3.07 16.64 -0.35
CA THR A 165 4.35 16.25 0.28
C THR A 165 4.25 14.85 0.86
N TYR A 166 5.24 14.01 0.59
CA TYR A 166 5.27 12.60 1.03
C TYR A 166 6.58 12.31 1.74
N VAL A 167 6.52 11.64 2.89
CA VAL A 167 7.70 11.03 3.51
C VAL A 167 7.71 9.55 3.15
N VAL A 168 8.68 9.14 2.35
CA VAL A 168 8.78 7.81 1.74
C VAL A 168 10.03 7.09 2.26
N PHE A 169 9.91 5.79 2.54
CA PHE A 169 11.02 4.97 3.01
C PHE A 169 11.50 4.02 1.92
N ALA A 170 12.80 4.01 1.66
CA ALA A 170 13.40 3.20 0.60
C ALA A 170 14.77 2.65 1.04
N VAL A 171 15.13 1.50 0.50
CA VAL A 171 16.43 0.86 0.69
C VAL A 171 17.48 1.61 -0.12
N THR A 172 18.45 2.22 0.57
CA THR A 172 19.65 2.82 -0.03
C THR A 172 20.84 1.87 0.01
N THR A 173 20.88 0.97 1.00
CA THR A 173 21.94 -0.03 1.15
C THR A 173 21.31 -1.40 1.34
N PRO A 174 21.34 -2.28 0.32
CA PRO A 174 20.73 -3.60 0.43
C PRO A 174 21.44 -4.47 1.48
N ASP A 175 20.77 -5.56 1.89
CA ASP A 175 21.32 -6.67 2.69
C ASP A 175 21.84 -6.37 4.11
N ILE A 176 21.80 -5.11 4.57
CA ILE A 176 22.12 -4.72 5.96
C ILE A 176 20.87 -4.53 6.86
N GLY A 177 19.72 -5.02 6.39
CA GLY A 177 18.45 -4.99 7.11
C GLY A 177 17.91 -3.57 7.32
N THR A 178 17.34 -3.31 8.50
CA THR A 178 16.68 -2.02 8.80
C THR A 178 17.62 -0.81 8.78
N LYS A 179 18.95 -1.04 8.90
CA LYS A 179 19.97 0.00 8.77
C LYS A 179 20.22 0.43 7.33
N GLY A 180 19.70 -0.30 6.35
CA GLY A 180 19.81 0.01 4.94
C GLY A 180 18.67 0.89 4.42
N ILE A 181 17.72 1.25 5.28
CA ILE A 181 16.52 2.00 4.93
C ILE A 181 16.76 3.48 5.23
N SER A 182 16.45 4.34 4.26
CA SER A 182 16.50 5.80 4.37
C SER A 182 15.12 6.41 4.16
N ALA A 183 14.94 7.65 4.62
CA ALA A 183 13.70 8.42 4.45
C ALA A 183 13.92 9.56 3.45
N PHE A 184 12.92 9.81 2.61
CA PHE A 184 12.96 10.82 1.56
C PHE A 184 11.70 11.67 1.59
N ILE A 185 11.85 12.97 1.37
CA ILE A 185 10.73 13.86 1.06
C ILE A 185 10.51 13.81 -0.46
N VAL A 186 9.30 13.48 -0.90
CA VAL A 186 8.92 13.44 -2.33
C VAL A 186 7.76 14.41 -2.54
N GLU A 187 7.74 15.11 -3.68
CA GLU A 187 6.67 16.04 -4.03
C GLU A 187 5.77 15.48 -5.13
N LYS A 188 4.46 15.71 -5.02
CA LYS A 188 3.50 15.40 -6.10
C LYS A 188 3.87 16.16 -7.37
N GLY A 189 3.77 15.47 -8.51
CA GLY A 189 4.03 16.04 -9.84
C GLY A 189 5.45 15.85 -10.34
N TRP A 190 6.35 15.27 -9.54
CA TRP A 190 7.66 14.83 -10.02
C TRP A 190 7.52 13.72 -11.07
N GLU A 191 8.36 13.77 -12.10
CA GLU A 191 8.37 12.78 -13.17
C GLU A 191 8.57 11.37 -12.63
N GLY A 192 7.76 10.42 -13.08
CA GLY A 192 7.80 9.04 -12.63
C GLY A 192 7.07 8.77 -11.30
N PHE A 193 6.62 9.79 -10.57
CA PHE A 193 5.86 9.64 -9.33
C PHE A 193 4.35 9.75 -9.62
N THR A 194 3.65 8.63 -9.49
CA THR A 194 2.23 8.51 -9.83
C THR A 194 1.46 7.76 -8.74
N PHE A 195 0.14 7.69 -8.89
CA PHE A 195 -0.76 7.09 -7.91
C PHE A 195 -1.55 5.95 -8.54
N GLY A 196 -1.84 4.92 -7.72
CA GLY A 196 -2.86 3.94 -8.07
C GLY A 196 -4.27 4.49 -7.87
N ASP A 197 -5.28 3.68 -8.20
CA ASP A 197 -6.68 4.03 -7.93
C ASP A 197 -6.93 4.21 -6.43
N HIS A 198 -7.84 5.13 -6.10
CA HIS A 198 -8.39 5.25 -4.76
C HIS A 198 -9.12 3.97 -4.34
N TYR A 199 -8.76 3.40 -3.20
CA TYR A 199 -9.31 2.14 -2.73
C TYR A 199 -10.78 2.28 -2.30
N ASP A 200 -11.59 1.30 -2.71
CA ASP A 200 -12.96 1.13 -2.23
C ASP A 200 -12.95 0.35 -0.89
N LYS A 201 -13.07 1.07 0.22
CA LYS A 201 -12.82 0.57 1.58
C LYS A 201 -14.12 0.23 2.33
N LEU A 202 -14.03 -0.60 3.37
CA LEU A 202 -15.16 -0.91 4.25
C LEU A 202 -15.71 0.35 4.97
N GLY A 203 -14.82 1.13 5.56
CA GLY A 203 -15.12 2.37 6.30
C GLY A 203 -14.05 3.42 6.02
N ILE A 204 -14.12 4.54 6.74
CA ILE A 204 -13.33 5.77 6.56
C ILE A 204 -13.29 6.19 5.09
N ARG A 205 -14.43 6.07 4.40
CA ARG A 205 -14.55 6.26 2.95
C ARG A 205 -14.39 7.72 2.52
N SER A 206 -14.47 8.66 3.46
CA SER A 206 -14.14 10.06 3.27
C SER A 206 -12.63 10.36 3.26
N SER A 207 -11.76 9.41 3.63
CA SER A 207 -10.30 9.57 3.50
C SER A 207 -9.79 9.00 2.18
N SER A 208 -8.83 9.71 1.57
CA SER A 208 -8.09 9.21 0.39
C SER A 208 -7.15 8.08 0.82
N THR A 209 -7.08 7.01 0.03
CA THR A 209 -6.13 5.91 0.23
C THR A 209 -5.78 5.28 -1.11
N CYS A 210 -4.52 5.41 -1.54
CA CYS A 210 -4.08 4.90 -2.84
C CYS A 210 -2.72 4.18 -2.72
N GLN A 211 -2.26 3.65 -3.85
CA GLN A 211 -0.86 3.29 -4.01
C GLN A 211 -0.02 4.52 -4.35
N LEU A 212 1.23 4.53 -3.92
CA LEU A 212 2.28 5.39 -4.46
C LEU A 212 3.14 4.56 -5.41
N LEU A 213 3.41 5.07 -6.60
CA LEU A 213 4.16 4.35 -7.64
C LEU A 213 5.38 5.17 -8.03
N PHE A 214 6.57 4.57 -7.92
CA PHE A 214 7.84 5.21 -8.24
C PHE A 214 8.47 4.49 -9.43
N ASN A 215 8.65 5.23 -10.53
CA ASN A 215 9.34 4.76 -11.73
C ASN A 215 10.44 5.75 -12.10
N ASN A 216 11.67 5.43 -11.70
CA ASN A 216 12.85 6.28 -11.87
C ASN A 216 12.65 7.72 -11.39
N VAL A 217 12.04 7.89 -10.21
CA VAL A 217 11.77 9.22 -9.65
C VAL A 217 13.10 9.82 -9.20
N LYS A 218 13.47 10.95 -9.81
CA LYS A 218 14.66 11.74 -9.43
C LYS A 218 14.36 12.54 -8.18
N VAL A 219 14.92 12.13 -7.05
CA VAL A 219 14.80 12.80 -5.75
C VAL A 219 16.11 13.51 -5.44
N PRO A 220 16.14 14.85 -5.33
CA PRO A 220 17.36 15.58 -5.00
C PRO A 220 18.00 15.09 -3.70
N LYS A 221 19.33 15.14 -3.60
CA LYS A 221 20.06 14.64 -2.43
C LYS A 221 19.67 15.39 -1.15
N GLU A 222 19.34 16.68 -1.26
CA GLU A 222 18.84 17.50 -0.16
C GLU A 222 17.43 17.11 0.33
N ASN A 223 16.74 16.20 -0.36
CA ASN A 223 15.46 15.63 0.06
C ASN A 223 15.60 14.34 0.88
N LEU A 224 16.83 13.86 1.12
CA LEU A 224 17.11 12.87 2.17
C LEU A 224 16.73 13.46 3.53
N LEU A 225 15.85 12.78 4.25
CA LEU A 225 15.40 13.19 5.58
C LEU A 225 16.20 12.44 6.65
N GLY A 226 16.94 13.18 7.48
CA GLY A 226 17.95 12.60 8.36
C GLY A 226 19.19 12.14 7.60
N LYS A 227 19.83 11.05 8.04
CA LYS A 227 21.00 10.46 7.37
C LYS A 227 20.61 9.19 6.62
N GLU A 228 21.44 8.78 5.66
CA GLU A 228 21.30 7.46 5.05
C GLU A 228 21.32 6.38 6.14
N GLY A 229 20.37 5.45 6.09
CA GLY A 229 20.21 4.37 7.07
C GLY A 229 19.39 4.73 8.32
N ASP A 230 19.01 6.00 8.53
CA ASP A 230 18.15 6.41 9.66
C ASP A 230 16.65 6.14 9.41
N GLY A 231 16.27 5.75 8.19
CA GLY A 231 14.88 5.68 7.75
C GLY A 231 13.99 4.81 8.64
N PHE A 232 14.45 3.62 9.05
CA PHE A 232 13.64 2.76 9.92
C PHE A 232 13.44 3.37 11.32
N LYS A 233 14.45 4.05 11.87
CA LYS A 233 14.36 4.75 13.15
C LYS A 233 13.35 5.91 13.05
N ILE A 234 13.42 6.69 11.97
CA ILE A 234 12.48 7.79 11.70
C ILE A 234 11.05 7.24 11.59
N ALA A 235 10.86 6.15 10.84
CA ALA A 235 9.55 5.50 10.70
C ALA A 235 8.98 5.08 12.06
N MET A 236 9.76 4.38 12.90
CA MET A 236 9.28 3.91 14.20
C MET A 236 8.94 5.06 15.15
N SER A 237 9.79 6.09 15.24
CA SER A 237 9.51 7.28 16.05
C SER A 237 8.26 8.03 15.58
N THR A 238 8.03 8.06 14.27
CA THR A 238 6.83 8.67 13.68
C THR A 238 5.57 7.88 14.06
N LEU A 239 5.60 6.55 13.96
CA LEU A 239 4.48 5.68 14.30
C LEU A 239 4.12 5.72 15.80
N ASP A 240 5.10 5.87 16.71
CA ASP A 240 4.80 6.03 18.14
C ASP A 240 3.91 7.26 18.38
N GLY A 241 4.19 8.37 17.69
CA GLY A 241 3.34 9.56 17.68
C GLY A 241 1.99 9.36 16.98
N GLY A 242 1.99 8.66 15.84
CA GLY A 242 0.80 8.35 15.06
C GLY A 242 -0.24 7.54 15.83
N ARG A 243 0.21 6.59 16.65
CA ARG A 243 -0.65 5.76 17.51
C ARG A 243 -1.52 6.58 18.46
N ILE A 244 -1.05 7.72 18.96
CA ILE A 244 -1.87 8.62 19.80
C ILE A 244 -3.03 9.20 18.97
N GLY A 245 -2.75 9.64 17.74
CA GLY A 245 -3.77 10.13 16.80
C GLY A 245 -4.80 9.06 16.45
N ILE A 246 -4.37 7.85 16.13
CA ILE A 246 -5.27 6.73 15.86
C ILE A 246 -6.10 6.34 17.09
N ALA A 247 -5.52 6.36 18.28
CA ALA A 247 -6.25 6.11 19.51
C ALA A 247 -7.34 7.17 19.72
N ALA A 248 -7.02 8.46 19.49
CA ALA A 248 -7.98 9.55 19.52
C ALA A 248 -9.08 9.40 18.45
N GLN A 249 -8.74 8.92 17.25
CA GLN A 249 -9.71 8.63 16.21
C GLN A 249 -10.68 7.52 16.63
N ALA A 250 -10.16 6.42 17.17
CA ALA A 250 -10.98 5.31 17.66
C ALA A 250 -11.92 5.77 18.80
N LEU A 251 -11.41 6.58 19.72
CA LEU A 251 -12.20 7.20 20.79
C LEU A 251 -13.32 8.08 20.22
N GLY A 252 -13.01 8.94 19.24
CA GLY A 252 -14.01 9.81 18.60
C GLY A 252 -15.12 8.99 17.94
N ILE A 253 -14.78 8.02 17.10
CA ILE A 253 -15.77 7.14 16.43
C ILE A 253 -16.69 6.48 17.47
N ALA A 254 -16.11 5.93 18.54
CA ALA A 254 -16.86 5.30 19.62
C ALA A 254 -17.73 6.29 20.41
N GLN A 255 -17.23 7.49 20.67
CA GLN A 255 -17.94 8.57 21.37
C GLN A 255 -19.17 9.02 20.56
N GLY A 256 -19.03 9.22 19.24
CA GLY A 256 -20.15 9.58 18.37
C GLY A 256 -21.23 8.50 18.34
N ALA A 257 -20.83 7.23 18.18
CA ALA A 257 -21.77 6.11 18.23
C ALA A 257 -22.50 6.00 19.57
N PHE A 258 -21.81 6.24 20.69
CA PHE A 258 -22.42 6.28 22.01
C PHE A 258 -23.42 7.43 22.16
N GLU A 259 -23.08 8.64 21.70
CA GLU A 259 -23.98 9.80 21.74
C GLU A 259 -25.28 9.54 20.98
N HIS A 260 -25.17 9.03 19.75
CA HIS A 260 -26.34 8.64 18.95
C HIS A 260 -27.17 7.54 19.61
N ALA A 261 -26.53 6.52 20.18
CA ALA A 261 -27.23 5.43 20.87
C ALA A 261 -27.93 5.92 22.15
N LEU A 262 -27.31 6.83 22.89
CA LEU A 262 -27.88 7.43 24.09
C LEU A 262 -29.10 8.29 23.76
N GLU A 263 -29.01 9.13 22.73
CA GLU A 263 -30.12 9.95 22.25
C GLU A 263 -31.28 9.06 21.78
N TYR A 264 -31.01 8.13 20.87
CA TYR A 264 -32.02 7.18 20.37
C TYR A 264 -32.67 6.39 21.51
N ALA A 265 -31.90 5.93 22.50
CA ALA A 265 -32.45 5.16 23.61
C ALA A 265 -33.40 5.98 24.49
N LYS A 266 -33.19 7.30 24.61
CA LYS A 266 -34.06 8.20 25.36
C LYS A 266 -35.36 8.54 24.63
N GLU A 267 -35.36 8.46 23.31
CA GLU A 267 -36.53 8.79 22.48
C GLU A 267 -37.35 7.56 22.08
N ARG A 268 -36.69 6.43 21.77
CA ARG A 268 -37.37 5.23 21.29
C ARG A 268 -38.13 4.57 22.43
N GLU A 269 -39.45 4.46 22.28
CA GLU A 269 -40.30 3.76 23.25
C GLU A 269 -40.60 2.32 22.83
N GLN A 270 -40.47 1.38 23.78
CA GLN A 270 -40.99 0.02 23.70
C GLN A 270 -41.45 -0.43 25.09
N PHE A 271 -42.51 -1.23 25.12
CA PHE A 271 -43.13 -1.66 26.38
C PHE A 271 -43.55 -0.48 27.27
N GLY A 272 -44.04 0.61 26.65
CA GLY A 272 -44.63 1.77 27.34
C GLY A 272 -43.65 2.75 27.98
N LYS A 273 -42.35 2.70 27.67
CA LYS A 273 -41.35 3.68 28.14
C LYS A 273 -40.15 3.77 27.19
N PRO A 274 -39.32 4.82 27.28
CA PRO A 274 -38.05 4.87 26.57
C PRO A 274 -37.17 3.65 26.86
N ILE A 275 -36.53 3.10 25.84
CA ILE A 275 -35.70 1.89 25.98
C ILE A 275 -34.49 2.13 26.89
N ALA A 276 -34.04 3.38 27.08
CA ALA A 276 -33.01 3.76 28.04
C ALA A 276 -33.34 3.33 29.49
N PHE A 277 -34.62 3.14 29.83
CA PHE A 277 -35.08 2.68 31.14
C PHE A 277 -35.32 1.16 31.21
N GLN A 278 -34.93 0.42 30.17
CA GLN A 278 -34.81 -1.03 30.24
C GLN A 278 -33.41 -1.37 30.75
N GLN A 279 -33.33 -2.12 31.84
CA GLN A 279 -32.08 -2.31 32.58
C GLN A 279 -30.91 -2.83 31.71
N ALA A 280 -31.19 -3.75 30.78
CA ALA A 280 -30.19 -4.28 29.86
C ALA A 280 -29.60 -3.19 28.94
N ILE A 281 -30.39 -2.19 28.53
CA ILE A 281 -29.92 -1.04 27.75
C ILE A 281 -29.15 -0.06 28.64
N SER A 282 -29.66 0.22 29.85
CA SER A 282 -28.97 1.10 30.80
C SER A 282 -27.57 0.57 31.15
N PHE A 283 -27.42 -0.75 31.32
CA PHE A 283 -26.11 -1.38 31.56
C PHE A 283 -25.16 -1.18 30.38
N LYS A 284 -25.61 -1.40 29.14
CA LYS A 284 -24.79 -1.11 27.95
C LYS A 284 -24.31 0.33 27.92
N LEU A 285 -25.20 1.29 28.16
CA LEU A 285 -24.85 2.71 28.19
C LEU A 285 -23.81 3.02 29.29
N ALA A 286 -23.94 2.42 30.47
CA ALA A 286 -22.98 2.58 31.56
C ALA A 286 -21.60 1.98 31.23
N ASP A 287 -21.57 0.79 30.64
CA ASP A 287 -20.34 0.12 30.22
C ASP A 287 -19.63 0.89 29.10
N MET A 288 -20.38 1.36 28.10
CA MET A 288 -19.86 2.20 27.01
C MET A 288 -19.24 3.48 27.57
N ALA A 289 -19.95 4.20 28.45
CA ALA A 289 -19.45 5.43 29.06
C ALA A 289 -18.15 5.21 29.86
N THR A 290 -18.07 4.09 30.59
CA THR A 290 -16.88 3.71 31.36
C THR A 290 -15.68 3.43 30.45
N LYS A 291 -15.89 2.63 29.38
CA LYS A 291 -14.85 2.32 28.38
C LYS A 291 -14.31 3.59 27.71
N LEU A 292 -15.20 4.51 27.31
CA LEU A 292 -14.83 5.78 26.70
C LEU A 292 -13.99 6.65 27.65
N ARG A 293 -14.37 6.70 28.93
CA ARG A 293 -13.60 7.45 29.95
C ARG A 293 -12.20 6.85 30.14
N THR A 294 -12.09 5.53 30.23
CA THR A 294 -10.80 4.82 30.37
C THR A 294 -9.90 5.05 29.15
N ALA A 295 -10.43 4.89 27.94
CA ALA A 295 -9.66 5.11 26.71
C ALA A 295 -9.12 6.54 26.64
N ARG A 296 -9.97 7.53 26.95
CA ARG A 296 -9.57 8.95 26.95
C ARG A 296 -8.41 9.23 27.90
N PHE A 297 -8.42 8.66 29.11
CA PHE A 297 -7.30 8.81 30.04
C PHE A 297 -5.99 8.22 29.51
N LEU A 298 -6.02 7.02 28.91
CA LEU A 298 -4.81 6.42 28.33
C LEU A 298 -4.22 7.27 27.20
N ILE A 299 -5.08 7.78 26.32
CA ILE A 299 -4.68 8.63 25.18
C ILE A 299 -4.05 9.92 25.68
N TYR A 300 -4.71 10.58 26.63
CA TYR A 300 -4.28 11.88 27.12
C TYR A 300 -3.00 11.78 27.95
N SER A 301 -2.85 10.71 28.74
CA SER A 301 -1.59 10.43 29.43
C SER A 301 -0.43 10.18 28.46
N ALA A 302 -0.64 9.44 27.37
CA ALA A 302 0.39 9.24 26.34
C ALA A 302 0.75 10.56 25.61
N ALA A 303 -0.24 11.43 25.38
CA ALA A 303 -0.04 12.75 24.79
C ALA A 303 0.81 13.66 25.70
N GLU A 304 0.53 13.68 27.00
CA GLU A 304 1.32 14.44 27.98
C GLU A 304 2.77 13.93 28.07
N LEU A 305 2.99 12.61 28.06
CA LEU A 305 4.35 12.06 28.06
C LEU A 305 5.13 12.52 26.81
N LYS A 306 4.48 12.50 25.64
CA LYS A 306 5.10 12.97 24.39
C LYS A 306 5.43 14.47 24.45
N GLU A 307 4.52 15.29 24.98
CA GLU A 307 4.72 16.74 25.12
C GLU A 307 5.94 17.06 25.99
N HIS A 308 6.12 16.31 27.09
CA HIS A 308 7.25 16.50 28.01
C HIS A 308 8.53 15.76 27.59
N HIS A 309 8.57 15.21 26.37
CA HIS A 309 9.70 14.43 25.84
C HIS A 309 10.07 13.19 26.68
N GLU A 310 9.13 12.67 27.45
CA GLU A 310 9.29 11.43 28.19
C GLU A 310 9.12 10.22 27.25
N PRO A 311 9.70 9.04 27.57
CA PRO A 311 9.41 7.82 26.84
C PRO A 311 7.90 7.52 26.84
N TYR A 312 7.31 7.36 25.65
CA TYR A 312 5.86 7.15 25.49
C TYR A 312 5.51 5.99 24.53
N GLY A 313 6.52 5.21 24.10
CA GLY A 313 6.33 4.15 23.11
C GLY A 313 5.43 3.01 23.59
N MET A 314 5.48 2.68 24.88
CA MET A 314 4.61 1.67 25.48
C MET A 314 3.18 2.21 25.68
N GLU A 315 3.08 3.44 26.19
CA GLU A 315 1.84 4.10 26.57
C GLU A 315 0.99 4.44 25.33
N SER A 316 1.63 4.89 24.25
CA SER A 316 0.96 5.08 22.96
C SER A 316 0.46 3.76 22.36
N ALA A 317 1.21 2.67 22.48
CA ALA A 317 0.78 1.34 22.04
C ALA A 317 -0.41 0.82 22.87
N MET A 318 -0.38 1.00 24.19
CA MET A 318 -1.50 0.67 25.09
C MET A 318 -2.75 1.49 24.74
N ALA A 319 -2.60 2.80 24.57
CA ALA A 319 -3.69 3.70 24.22
C ALA A 319 -4.34 3.27 22.89
N LYS A 320 -3.55 3.06 21.84
CA LYS A 320 -4.04 2.63 20.53
C LYS A 320 -4.73 1.28 20.58
N GLN A 321 -4.11 0.29 21.23
CA GLN A 321 -4.67 -1.06 21.33
C GLN A 321 -5.99 -1.05 22.11
N TYR A 322 -6.02 -0.43 23.29
CA TYR A 322 -7.22 -0.39 24.12
C TYR A 322 -8.34 0.40 23.46
N ALA A 323 -8.08 1.62 22.98
CA ALA A 323 -9.09 2.48 22.37
C ALA A 323 -9.73 1.84 21.13
N SER A 324 -8.93 1.18 20.28
CA SER A 324 -9.44 0.50 19.09
C SER A 324 -10.20 -0.80 19.39
N ASP A 325 -9.77 -1.57 20.40
CA ASP A 325 -10.52 -2.76 20.83
C ASP A 325 -11.90 -2.36 21.40
N ILE A 326 -11.95 -1.38 22.32
CA ILE A 326 -13.22 -0.94 22.89
C ILE A 326 -14.08 -0.17 21.91
N ALA A 327 -13.50 0.47 20.89
CA ALA A 327 -14.29 1.15 19.86
C ALA A 327 -15.19 0.15 19.13
N LEU A 328 -14.70 -1.05 18.81
CA LEU A 328 -15.50 -2.11 18.21
C LEU A 328 -16.63 -2.59 19.13
N GLU A 329 -16.38 -2.71 20.43
CA GLU A 329 -17.41 -3.08 21.40
C GLU A 329 -18.50 -2.00 21.50
N VAL A 330 -18.09 -0.73 21.63
CA VAL A 330 -18.99 0.41 21.77
C VAL A 330 -19.85 0.59 20.52
N VAL A 331 -19.26 0.58 19.32
CA VAL A 331 -20.05 0.73 18.07
C VAL A 331 -20.97 -0.47 17.83
N ASN A 332 -20.58 -1.68 18.26
CA ASN A 332 -21.44 -2.86 18.19
C ASN A 332 -22.65 -2.72 19.12
N ASP A 333 -22.45 -2.30 20.37
CA ASP A 333 -23.55 -2.06 21.30
C ASP A 333 -24.43 -0.89 20.87
N ALA A 334 -23.86 0.18 20.33
CA ALA A 334 -24.60 1.29 19.74
C ALA A 334 -25.54 0.82 18.62
N LEU A 335 -25.02 0.02 17.68
CA LEU A 335 -25.82 -0.58 16.60
C LEU A 335 -26.92 -1.47 17.18
N GLN A 336 -26.60 -2.29 18.18
CA GLN A 336 -27.57 -3.19 18.83
C GLN A 336 -28.70 -2.44 19.54
N ILE A 337 -28.42 -1.27 20.15
CA ILE A 337 -29.41 -0.39 20.78
C ILE A 337 -30.39 0.17 19.74
N PHE A 338 -29.90 0.51 18.54
CA PHE A 338 -30.75 0.91 17.42
C PHE A 338 -31.60 -0.25 16.86
N GLY A 339 -31.20 -1.49 17.09
CA GLY A 339 -31.89 -2.68 16.58
C GLY A 339 -31.91 -2.70 15.06
N GLY A 340 -33.07 -3.04 14.47
CA GLY A 340 -33.21 -3.12 13.01
C GLY A 340 -32.84 -1.84 12.27
N SER A 341 -33.14 -0.67 12.84
CA SER A 341 -32.78 0.64 12.25
C SER A 341 -31.28 0.80 12.11
N GLY A 342 -30.51 0.33 13.10
CA GLY A 342 -29.05 0.48 13.14
C GLY A 342 -28.33 -0.32 12.07
N TYR A 343 -28.99 -1.27 11.42
CA TYR A 343 -28.44 -2.07 10.32
C TYR A 343 -28.66 -1.41 8.95
N LEU A 344 -29.49 -0.36 8.87
CA LEU A 344 -29.80 0.32 7.62
C LEU A 344 -28.69 1.29 7.24
N LYS A 345 -28.28 1.25 5.97
CA LYS A 345 -27.36 2.24 5.40
C LYS A 345 -27.90 3.66 5.57
N GLY A 346 -27.00 4.59 5.89
CA GLY A 346 -27.33 6.00 6.13
C GLY A 346 -27.46 6.38 7.60
N MET A 347 -27.54 5.40 8.51
CA MET A 347 -27.45 5.65 9.95
C MET A 347 -26.00 5.89 10.38
N GLU A 348 -25.78 6.81 11.32
CA GLU A 348 -24.45 7.16 11.80
C GLU A 348 -23.77 5.97 12.50
N VAL A 349 -24.53 5.17 13.24
CA VAL A 349 -24.00 4.00 13.97
C VAL A 349 -23.48 2.89 13.06
N GLU A 350 -24.06 2.68 11.87
CA GLU A 350 -23.53 1.68 10.93
C GLU A 350 -22.26 2.17 10.24
N ARG A 351 -22.17 3.47 9.95
CA ARG A 351 -20.94 4.09 9.45
C ARG A 351 -19.84 4.01 10.49
N ALA A 352 -20.12 4.40 11.73
CA ALA A 352 -19.18 4.30 12.85
C ALA A 352 -18.69 2.86 13.07
N TYR A 353 -19.57 1.86 12.94
CA TYR A 353 -19.19 0.44 13.02
C TYR A 353 -18.15 0.05 11.97
N ARG A 354 -18.36 0.45 10.70
CA ARG A 354 -17.42 0.19 9.61
C ARG A 354 -16.10 0.94 9.80
N ASP A 355 -16.18 2.19 10.23
CA ASP A 355 -15.02 3.06 10.45
C ASP A 355 -14.15 2.57 11.60
N ALA A 356 -14.74 2.13 12.71
CA ALA A 356 -13.99 1.64 13.86
C ALA A 356 -13.09 0.45 13.51
N LYS A 357 -13.46 -0.39 12.54
CA LYS A 357 -12.71 -1.62 12.26
C LYS A 357 -11.30 -1.39 11.76
N ILE A 358 -11.05 -0.34 11.00
CA ILE A 358 -9.70 -0.05 10.50
C ILE A 358 -8.74 0.32 11.64
N THR A 359 -9.27 0.84 12.75
CA THR A 359 -8.48 1.29 13.89
C THR A 359 -7.70 0.16 14.56
N THR A 360 -8.16 -1.08 14.44
CA THR A 360 -7.43 -2.26 14.96
C THR A 360 -6.31 -2.75 14.02
N ILE A 361 -6.18 -2.17 12.83
CA ILE A 361 -5.37 -2.71 11.72
C ILE A 361 -4.19 -1.82 11.35
N TYR A 362 -4.42 -0.57 10.94
CA TYR A 362 -3.35 0.33 10.47
C TYR A 362 -2.49 0.87 11.64
N GLU A 363 -1.39 1.57 11.32
CA GLU A 363 -0.46 2.15 12.31
C GLU A 363 0.08 1.10 13.32
N GLY A 364 0.18 -0.15 12.83
CA GLY A 364 0.44 -1.35 13.59
C GLY A 364 -0.86 -2.01 14.08
N THR A 365 -1.08 -3.27 13.68
CA THR A 365 -2.24 -4.04 14.14
C THR A 365 -2.24 -4.18 15.67
N ASN A 366 -3.37 -4.51 16.27
CA ASN A 366 -3.42 -4.67 17.73
C ASN A 366 -2.54 -5.83 18.23
N GLU A 367 -2.16 -6.79 17.38
CA GLU A 367 -1.13 -7.79 17.68
C GLU A 367 0.25 -7.13 17.74
N ILE A 368 0.59 -6.25 16.80
CA ILE A 368 1.85 -5.50 16.82
C ILE A 368 1.92 -4.56 18.02
N GLN A 369 0.83 -3.92 18.41
CA GLN A 369 0.82 -3.14 19.66
C GLN A 369 1.15 -4.01 20.87
N ARG A 370 0.59 -5.22 20.95
CA ARG A 370 0.90 -6.17 22.03
C ARG A 370 2.37 -6.63 21.98
N VAL A 371 2.97 -6.79 20.80
CA VAL A 371 4.42 -7.03 20.64
C VAL A 371 5.23 -5.87 21.19
N VAL A 372 4.86 -4.62 20.87
CA VAL A 372 5.54 -3.42 21.39
C VAL A 372 5.43 -3.33 22.91
N ILE A 373 4.23 -3.54 23.46
CA ILE A 373 3.99 -3.52 24.91
C ILE A 373 4.82 -4.62 25.59
N ALA A 374 4.74 -5.86 25.09
CA ALA A 374 5.52 -6.96 25.62
C ALA A 374 7.02 -6.64 25.58
N ALA A 375 7.53 -6.11 24.48
CA ALA A 375 8.94 -5.77 24.35
C ALA A 375 9.43 -4.72 25.37
N HIS A 376 8.57 -3.81 25.82
CA HIS A 376 8.90 -2.88 26.90
C HIS A 376 8.88 -3.55 28.29
N LEU A 377 8.02 -4.54 28.49
CA LEU A 377 7.87 -5.25 29.77
C LEU A 377 8.94 -6.32 29.99
N ILE A 378 9.24 -7.12 28.96
CA ILE A 378 10.10 -8.30 29.06
C ILE A 378 11.38 -8.21 28.23
N GLY A 379 11.59 -7.08 27.53
CA GLY A 379 12.70 -6.91 26.58
C GLY A 379 12.40 -7.49 25.20
N LYS A 380 13.28 -7.20 24.23
CA LYS A 380 13.19 -7.77 22.88
C LYS A 380 13.63 -9.23 22.89
N PRO A 381 13.02 -10.11 22.06
CA PRO A 381 13.50 -11.46 21.92
C PRO A 381 14.98 -11.45 21.51
N PRO A 382 15.81 -12.38 22.04
CA PRO A 382 17.18 -12.51 21.61
C PRO A 382 17.20 -12.74 20.10
N LYS A 383 18.13 -12.08 19.40
CA LYS A 383 18.36 -12.36 17.98
C LYS A 383 18.75 -13.82 17.89
N SER A 384 17.96 -14.63 17.19
CA SER A 384 18.35 -16.01 16.93
C SER A 384 19.60 -16.00 16.05
N ASP A 385 20.67 -16.68 16.46
CA ASP A 385 21.84 -17.00 15.60
C ASP A 385 21.49 -17.88 14.40
N ALA A 386 20.21 -18.27 14.28
CA ALA A 386 19.63 -18.91 13.11
C ALA A 386 19.58 -17.92 11.93
N ALA A 387 20.79 -17.71 11.39
CA ALA A 387 21.15 -17.24 10.06
C ALA A 387 20.48 -15.96 9.57
N VAL A 388 21.35 -15.04 9.16
CA VAL A 388 21.18 -14.27 7.92
C VAL A 388 21.01 -15.28 6.77
N VAL A 389 19.95 -16.08 6.77
CA VAL A 389 19.42 -16.62 5.54
C VAL A 389 18.83 -15.38 4.90
N ALA A 390 19.58 -14.77 3.98
CA ALA A 390 19.01 -13.80 3.05
C ALA A 390 17.64 -14.38 2.66
N LYS A 391 16.55 -13.71 3.06
CA LYS A 391 15.19 -14.19 2.75
C LYS A 391 15.21 -14.42 1.25
N LYS A 392 15.21 -15.70 0.82
CA LYS A 392 15.23 -16.05 -0.61
C LYS A 392 14.15 -15.19 -1.24
N LYS A 393 14.53 -14.23 -2.09
CA LYS A 393 13.59 -13.36 -2.79
C LYS A 393 12.53 -14.27 -3.36
N LYS A 394 11.28 -14.13 -2.88
CA LYS A 394 10.20 -15.01 -3.33
C LYS A 394 10.10 -14.81 -4.84
N GLY A 395 10.38 -15.86 -5.60
CA GLY A 395 10.26 -15.82 -7.05
C GLY A 395 8.83 -15.45 -7.49
N PRO A 396 8.62 -15.24 -8.79
CA PRO A 396 7.31 -14.86 -9.29
C PRO A 396 6.20 -15.81 -8.81
N VAL A 397 5.02 -15.26 -8.50
CA VAL A 397 3.84 -16.02 -8.07
C VAL A 397 3.49 -17.11 -9.08
N THR A 398 3.73 -16.84 -10.37
CA THR A 398 3.47 -17.76 -11.47
C THR A 398 4.63 -18.74 -11.70
N GLY A 399 5.65 -18.80 -10.82
CA GLY A 399 6.89 -19.58 -10.96
C GLY A 399 7.91 -18.89 -11.88
N PRO A 400 9.11 -19.45 -12.09
CA PRO A 400 10.11 -18.88 -13.01
C PRO A 400 9.55 -18.74 -14.43
N ARG A 401 9.72 -17.56 -15.03
CA ARG A 401 9.21 -17.20 -16.36
C ARG A 401 10.36 -16.69 -17.22
N LYS A 402 10.20 -16.72 -18.55
CA LYS A 402 11.21 -16.19 -19.48
C LYS A 402 11.54 -14.70 -19.26
N ASN A 403 10.55 -13.91 -18.83
CA ASN A 403 10.69 -12.48 -18.50
C ASN A 403 11.33 -11.65 -19.63
N ILE A 404 10.96 -11.90 -20.89
CA ILE A 404 11.45 -11.12 -22.03
C ILE A 404 10.50 -9.94 -22.26
N ILE A 405 10.90 -8.74 -21.83
CA ILE A 405 10.06 -7.53 -21.89
C ILE A 405 10.59 -6.56 -22.95
N PHE A 406 9.76 -6.30 -23.98
CA PHE A 406 10.06 -5.37 -25.06
C PHE A 406 9.74 -3.93 -24.61
N LYS A 407 10.78 -3.20 -24.17
CA LYS A 407 10.69 -1.83 -23.66
C LYS A 407 11.02 -0.77 -24.71
N ASP A 408 12.00 -1.04 -25.56
CA ASP A 408 12.54 -0.10 -26.54
C ASP A 408 12.03 -0.38 -27.96
N GLY A 409 12.18 0.60 -28.84
CA GLY A 409 11.69 0.56 -30.23
C GLY A 409 10.23 1.00 -30.39
N SER A 410 9.80 1.08 -31.65
CA SER A 410 8.42 1.41 -32.01
C SER A 410 7.44 0.31 -31.60
N ALA A 411 6.17 0.67 -31.39
CA ALA A 411 5.11 -0.28 -31.09
C ALA A 411 5.03 -1.45 -32.09
N LYS A 412 5.28 -1.16 -33.38
CA LYS A 412 5.30 -2.17 -34.45
C LYS A 412 6.45 -3.17 -34.30
N GLU A 413 7.65 -2.70 -33.98
CA GLU A 413 8.83 -3.56 -33.78
C GLU A 413 8.63 -4.47 -32.56
N LYS A 414 8.11 -3.93 -31.45
CA LYS A 414 7.77 -4.70 -30.24
C LYS A 414 6.76 -5.81 -30.54
N VAL A 415 5.71 -5.49 -31.30
CA VAL A 415 4.68 -6.45 -31.72
C VAL A 415 5.25 -7.55 -32.61
N ALA A 416 6.05 -7.19 -33.62
CA ALA A 416 6.68 -8.16 -34.52
C ALA A 416 7.63 -9.12 -33.75
N ALA A 417 8.40 -8.60 -32.80
CA ALA A 417 9.28 -9.40 -31.95
C ALA A 417 8.49 -10.38 -31.07
N LEU A 418 7.38 -9.94 -30.48
CA LEU A 418 6.49 -10.80 -29.70
C LEU A 418 5.89 -11.93 -30.55
N VAL A 419 5.34 -11.62 -31.73
CA VAL A 419 4.73 -12.64 -32.60
C VAL A 419 5.77 -13.64 -33.09
N THR A 420 6.98 -13.17 -33.43
CA THR A 420 8.11 -14.04 -33.81
C THR A 420 8.47 -15.00 -32.66
N ALA A 421 8.55 -14.50 -31.43
CA ALA A 421 8.85 -15.32 -30.26
C ALA A 421 7.74 -16.36 -29.96
N LEU A 422 6.47 -15.98 -30.09
CA LEU A 422 5.35 -16.91 -29.91
C LEU A 422 5.32 -18.00 -30.98
N LYS A 423 5.59 -17.66 -32.25
CA LYS A 423 5.73 -18.65 -33.33
C LYS A 423 6.91 -19.60 -33.08
N ALA A 424 8.04 -19.08 -32.60
CA ALA A 424 9.19 -19.90 -32.22
C ALA A 424 8.89 -20.86 -31.06
N ASP A 425 7.99 -20.47 -30.15
CA ASP A 425 7.46 -21.33 -29.08
C ASP A 425 6.44 -22.37 -29.56
N GLY A 426 6.09 -22.37 -30.84
CA GLY A 426 5.17 -23.33 -31.46
C GLY A 426 3.70 -22.92 -31.43
N TYR A 427 3.38 -21.66 -31.17
CA TYR A 427 1.99 -21.17 -31.25
C TYR A 427 1.54 -21.01 -32.69
N ASP A 428 0.53 -21.81 -33.07
CA ASP A 428 -0.18 -21.70 -34.34
C ASP A 428 -1.45 -20.86 -34.19
N PHE A 429 -1.49 -19.72 -34.86
CA PHE A 429 -2.64 -18.81 -34.82
C PHE A 429 -3.66 -19.07 -35.93
N THR A 430 -3.55 -20.14 -36.73
CA THR A 430 -4.51 -20.45 -37.81
C THR A 430 -5.82 -21.10 -37.32
N VAL A 431 -5.85 -21.58 -36.08
CA VAL A 431 -7.03 -22.20 -35.44
C VAL A 431 -7.73 -21.24 -34.49
N GLY A 432 -9.03 -21.44 -34.27
CA GLY A 432 -9.87 -20.59 -33.41
C GLY A 432 -10.79 -21.38 -32.47
N ILE A 433 -11.18 -20.71 -31.38
CA ILE A 433 -12.22 -21.18 -30.45
C ILE A 433 -13.28 -20.10 -30.27
N PRO A 434 -14.52 -20.45 -29.90
CA PRO A 434 -15.54 -19.46 -29.57
C PRO A 434 -15.10 -18.51 -28.44
N LEU A 435 -15.42 -17.23 -28.59
CA LEU A 435 -15.02 -16.18 -27.64
C LEU A 435 -15.56 -16.41 -26.23
N ASP A 436 -16.69 -17.11 -26.12
CA ASP A 436 -17.41 -17.45 -24.89
C ASP A 436 -17.03 -18.82 -24.30
N THR A 437 -16.07 -19.53 -24.91
CA THR A 437 -15.55 -20.80 -24.37
C THR A 437 -15.20 -20.65 -22.88
N PRO A 438 -15.69 -21.52 -21.98
CA PRO A 438 -15.39 -21.41 -20.55
C PRO A 438 -13.89 -21.37 -20.27
N ILE A 439 -13.44 -20.44 -19.41
CA ILE A 439 -12.01 -20.18 -19.17
C ILE A 439 -11.22 -21.45 -18.84
N GLY A 440 -11.77 -22.33 -17.99
CA GLY A 440 -11.11 -23.58 -17.61
C GLY A 440 -10.99 -24.63 -18.73
N LYS A 441 -11.77 -24.49 -19.81
CA LYS A 441 -11.72 -25.35 -21.00
C LYS A 441 -11.01 -24.68 -22.18
N SER A 442 -10.65 -23.41 -22.04
CA SER A 442 -10.05 -22.61 -23.10
C SER A 442 -8.58 -22.94 -23.24
N GLU A 443 -8.11 -23.20 -24.46
CA GLU A 443 -6.66 -23.34 -24.70
C GLU A 443 -5.96 -22.00 -24.58
N ARG A 444 -6.60 -20.91 -25.02
CA ARG A 444 -6.03 -19.56 -25.04
C ARG A 444 -7.03 -18.56 -24.49
N VAL A 445 -6.55 -17.56 -23.77
CA VAL A 445 -7.39 -16.48 -23.24
C VAL A 445 -6.71 -15.15 -23.49
N VAL A 446 -7.45 -14.20 -24.06
CA VAL A 446 -7.10 -12.77 -24.05
C VAL A 446 -7.93 -12.12 -22.96
N SER A 447 -7.26 -11.55 -21.96
CA SER A 447 -7.89 -11.08 -20.73
C SER A 447 -7.76 -9.57 -20.59
N ALA A 448 -8.89 -8.91 -20.37
CA ALA A 448 -8.97 -7.46 -20.18
C ALA A 448 -8.77 -7.05 -18.70
N GLY A 449 -7.88 -6.09 -18.47
CA GLY A 449 -7.69 -5.41 -17.20
C GLY A 449 -8.27 -3.99 -17.18
N LYS A 450 -8.22 -3.31 -16.02
CA LYS A 450 -8.65 -1.89 -15.93
C LYS A 450 -7.93 -0.98 -16.92
N GLY A 451 -6.68 -1.30 -17.26
CA GLY A 451 -5.86 -0.50 -18.18
C GLY A 451 -6.41 -0.41 -19.60
N ILE A 452 -7.45 -1.16 -19.97
CA ILE A 452 -8.15 -1.00 -21.26
C ILE A 452 -8.96 0.30 -21.34
N GLY A 453 -9.30 0.93 -20.21
CA GLY A 453 -10.13 2.13 -20.15
C GLY A 453 -11.61 1.86 -20.43
N ASP A 454 -12.20 2.62 -21.35
CA ASP A 454 -13.65 2.61 -21.65
C ASP A 454 -14.16 1.26 -22.18
N LYS A 455 -15.44 0.95 -21.92
CA LYS A 455 -16.12 -0.27 -22.41
C LYS A 455 -16.00 -0.46 -23.92
N LYS A 456 -15.96 0.61 -24.71
CA LYS A 456 -15.79 0.55 -26.18
C LYS A 456 -14.50 -0.16 -26.60
N ASN A 457 -13.45 -0.11 -25.77
CA ASN A 457 -12.16 -0.73 -26.03
C ASN A 457 -12.19 -2.26 -25.85
N MET A 458 -13.26 -2.83 -25.28
CA MET A 458 -13.49 -4.28 -25.29
C MET A 458 -13.52 -4.85 -26.71
N LYS A 459 -13.93 -4.06 -27.71
CA LYS A 459 -13.87 -4.48 -29.12
C LYS A 459 -12.44 -4.79 -29.58
N LEU A 460 -11.42 -4.14 -29.00
CA LEU A 460 -10.02 -4.44 -29.29
C LEU A 460 -9.62 -5.80 -28.72
N ILE A 461 -10.11 -6.12 -27.52
CA ILE A 461 -9.91 -7.41 -26.85
C ILE A 461 -10.58 -8.54 -27.64
N GLU A 462 -11.83 -8.34 -28.06
CA GLU A 462 -12.59 -9.31 -28.86
C GLU A 462 -11.92 -9.61 -30.20
N LYS A 463 -11.47 -8.56 -30.92
CA LYS A 463 -10.74 -8.71 -32.19
C LYS A 463 -9.43 -9.46 -32.00
N LEU A 464 -8.65 -9.09 -30.98
CA LEU A 464 -7.41 -9.80 -30.68
C LEU A 464 -7.68 -11.26 -30.27
N ALA A 465 -8.72 -11.52 -29.48
CA ALA A 465 -9.11 -12.87 -29.07
C ALA A 465 -9.51 -13.73 -30.27
N GLN A 466 -10.33 -13.18 -31.18
CA GLN A 466 -10.69 -13.84 -32.43
C GLN A 466 -9.44 -14.19 -33.25
N GLN A 467 -8.51 -13.24 -33.39
CA GLN A 467 -7.33 -13.44 -34.21
C GLN A 467 -6.30 -14.39 -33.57
N ALA A 468 -6.17 -14.36 -32.25
CA ALA A 468 -5.30 -15.25 -31.48
C ALA A 468 -5.88 -16.66 -31.32
N GLY A 469 -7.13 -16.88 -31.72
CA GLY A 469 -7.85 -18.14 -31.49
C GLY A 469 -8.07 -18.40 -30.01
N ALA A 470 -8.57 -17.39 -29.30
CA ALA A 470 -8.68 -17.36 -27.85
C ALA A 470 -10.10 -16.97 -27.40
N SER A 471 -10.45 -17.37 -26.19
CA SER A 471 -11.65 -16.86 -25.53
C SER A 471 -11.35 -15.57 -24.75
N VAL A 472 -12.39 -14.80 -24.41
CA VAL A 472 -12.23 -13.48 -23.78
C VAL A 472 -12.32 -13.59 -22.27
N GLY A 473 -11.24 -13.32 -21.54
CA GLY A 473 -11.24 -13.27 -20.07
C GLY A 473 -11.26 -11.83 -19.54
N CYS A 474 -11.31 -11.68 -18.22
CA CYS A 474 -11.01 -10.39 -17.60
C CYS A 474 -10.49 -10.48 -16.16
N SER A 475 -10.04 -9.35 -15.66
CA SER A 475 -9.72 -9.12 -14.24
C SER A 475 -10.97 -8.85 -13.40
N ARG A 476 -10.87 -9.02 -12.08
CA ARG A 476 -12.00 -8.80 -11.16
C ARG A 476 -12.66 -7.42 -11.31
N PRO A 477 -11.90 -6.31 -11.38
CA PRO A 477 -12.50 -5.01 -11.64
C PRO A 477 -13.35 -4.90 -12.90
N VAL A 478 -12.94 -5.56 -13.99
CA VAL A 478 -13.64 -5.47 -15.27
C VAL A 478 -14.98 -6.21 -15.20
N ALA A 479 -15.05 -7.28 -14.42
CA ALA A 479 -16.29 -8.02 -14.19
C ALA A 479 -17.19 -7.42 -13.10
N GLU A 480 -16.65 -7.10 -11.92
CA GLU A 480 -17.43 -6.67 -10.76
C GLU A 480 -17.73 -5.18 -10.75
N THR A 481 -16.70 -4.35 -10.97
CA THR A 481 -16.80 -2.90 -10.82
C THR A 481 -17.28 -2.23 -12.10
N LEU A 482 -16.64 -2.55 -13.23
CA LEU A 482 -16.95 -1.94 -14.53
C LEU A 482 -18.09 -2.66 -15.25
N GLN A 483 -18.34 -3.93 -14.91
CA GLN A 483 -19.39 -4.77 -15.52
C GLN A 483 -19.31 -4.79 -17.06
N TYR A 484 -18.10 -4.86 -17.59
CA TYR A 484 -17.89 -4.98 -19.03
C TYR A 484 -18.15 -6.42 -19.50
N LEU A 485 -17.83 -7.40 -18.66
CA LEU A 485 -18.05 -8.82 -18.87
C LEU A 485 -18.67 -9.48 -17.63
N PRO A 486 -19.36 -10.61 -17.78
CA PRO A 486 -19.92 -11.34 -16.65
C PRO A 486 -18.84 -11.98 -15.76
N LEU A 487 -19.23 -12.29 -14.52
CA LEU A 487 -18.36 -12.84 -13.46
C LEU A 487 -17.72 -14.19 -13.83
N ASP A 488 -18.35 -14.97 -14.69
CA ASP A 488 -17.82 -16.24 -15.19
C ASP A 488 -16.61 -16.07 -16.14
N ARG A 489 -16.36 -14.85 -16.63
CA ARG A 489 -15.15 -14.50 -17.41
C ARG A 489 -13.99 -14.01 -16.55
N TYR A 490 -14.22 -13.76 -15.26
CA TYR A 490 -13.16 -13.27 -14.35
C TYR A 490 -12.15 -14.39 -14.05
N VAL A 491 -10.88 -14.11 -14.34
CA VAL A 491 -9.74 -14.99 -14.03
C VAL A 491 -9.03 -14.50 -12.76
N GLY A 492 -8.93 -15.35 -11.73
CA GLY A 492 -8.29 -14.96 -10.48
C GLY A 492 -8.45 -15.95 -9.33
N MET A 493 -8.14 -15.50 -8.10
CA MET A 493 -8.13 -16.34 -6.91
C MET A 493 -9.52 -16.85 -6.56
N SER A 494 -10.50 -15.93 -6.58
CA SER A 494 -11.93 -16.17 -6.33
C SER A 494 -12.76 -16.36 -7.61
N GLY A 495 -12.11 -16.34 -8.78
CA GLY A 495 -12.74 -16.51 -10.09
C GLY A 495 -12.32 -17.82 -10.76
N GLN A 496 -12.35 -17.83 -12.09
CA GLN A 496 -11.89 -18.96 -12.90
C GLN A 496 -10.37 -19.12 -12.83
N LYS A 497 -9.92 -20.37 -12.92
CA LYS A 497 -8.50 -20.73 -13.08
C LYS A 497 -8.22 -21.01 -14.54
N PHE A 498 -7.20 -20.36 -15.09
CA PHE A 498 -6.74 -20.64 -16.43
C PHE A 498 -5.54 -21.59 -16.37
N VAL A 499 -5.72 -22.76 -16.98
CA VAL A 499 -4.71 -23.82 -17.09
C VAL A 499 -4.31 -24.07 -18.55
N GLY A 500 -4.73 -23.20 -19.47
CA GLY A 500 -4.45 -23.31 -20.91
C GLY A 500 -3.01 -22.99 -21.28
N ASN A 501 -2.75 -22.95 -22.59
CA ASN A 501 -1.41 -22.72 -23.14
C ASN A 501 -1.05 -21.22 -23.14
N LEU A 502 -1.87 -20.37 -23.72
CA LEU A 502 -1.54 -18.95 -23.90
C LEU A 502 -2.49 -18.02 -23.15
N TYR A 503 -1.95 -17.23 -22.23
CA TYR A 503 -2.68 -16.17 -21.55
C TYR A 503 -2.13 -14.80 -21.96
N ILE A 504 -2.93 -13.97 -22.63
CA ILE A 504 -2.57 -12.60 -23.01
C ILE A 504 -3.28 -11.63 -22.07
N ALA A 505 -2.53 -10.99 -21.18
CA ALA A 505 -3.01 -10.04 -20.20
C ALA A 505 -2.89 -8.60 -20.74
N CYS A 506 -4.01 -7.98 -21.08
CA CYS A 506 -4.06 -6.63 -21.64
C CYS A 506 -4.51 -5.62 -20.59
N GLY A 507 -3.63 -4.71 -20.16
CA GLY A 507 -3.96 -3.68 -19.16
C GLY A 507 -4.21 -4.22 -17.75
N ILE A 508 -3.68 -5.40 -17.42
CA ILE A 508 -3.78 -6.01 -16.10
C ILE A 508 -2.51 -5.66 -15.30
N SER A 509 -2.67 -5.12 -14.09
CA SER A 509 -1.52 -4.72 -13.24
C SER A 509 -0.72 -5.92 -12.72
N GLY A 510 -1.39 -7.04 -12.42
CA GLY A 510 -0.76 -8.22 -11.82
C GLY A 510 -0.99 -8.34 -10.31
N ALA A 511 -2.13 -7.86 -9.80
CA ALA A 511 -2.53 -8.11 -8.42
C ALA A 511 -2.43 -9.61 -8.06
N LEU A 512 -1.99 -9.91 -6.83
CA LEU A 512 -1.71 -11.27 -6.36
C LEU A 512 -2.89 -12.23 -6.60
N GLN A 513 -4.12 -11.76 -6.41
CA GLN A 513 -5.33 -12.52 -6.63
C GLN A 513 -5.47 -12.95 -8.09
N HIS A 514 -5.14 -12.08 -9.04
CA HIS A 514 -5.16 -12.41 -10.47
C HIS A 514 -4.05 -13.40 -10.84
N LEU A 515 -2.83 -13.18 -10.34
CA LEU A 515 -1.67 -14.05 -10.60
C LEU A 515 -1.92 -15.50 -10.15
N LYS A 516 -2.58 -15.68 -8.99
CA LYS A 516 -3.03 -17.00 -8.51
C LYS A 516 -4.09 -17.67 -9.39
N GLY A 517 -4.72 -16.94 -10.31
CA GLY A 517 -5.66 -17.47 -11.31
C GLY A 517 -4.97 -18.03 -12.56
N ILE A 518 -3.73 -17.61 -12.84
CA ILE A 518 -2.99 -17.92 -14.07
C ILE A 518 -1.66 -18.65 -13.81
N LYS A 519 -1.43 -19.11 -12.58
CA LYS A 519 -0.19 -19.76 -12.15
C LYS A 519 0.22 -20.93 -13.07
N ASP A 520 -0.78 -21.69 -13.53
CA ASP A 520 -0.60 -22.91 -14.33
C ASP A 520 -0.71 -22.66 -15.85
N ALA A 521 -0.79 -21.40 -16.28
CA ALA A 521 -0.66 -21.02 -17.68
C ALA A 521 0.73 -21.39 -18.21
N THR A 522 0.79 -21.97 -19.43
CA THR A 522 2.06 -22.37 -20.04
C THR A 522 2.90 -21.13 -20.39
N THR A 523 2.31 -20.20 -21.13
CA THR A 523 2.92 -18.92 -21.54
C THR A 523 2.00 -17.77 -21.12
N ILE A 524 2.59 -16.77 -20.47
CA ILE A 524 1.91 -15.52 -20.11
C ILE A 524 2.53 -14.38 -20.92
N VAL A 525 1.69 -13.65 -21.65
CA VAL A 525 2.04 -12.41 -22.34
C VAL A 525 1.40 -11.24 -21.58
N ALA A 526 2.16 -10.20 -21.26
CA ALA A 526 1.65 -9.02 -20.60
C ALA A 526 1.79 -7.77 -21.47
N ILE A 527 0.73 -6.97 -21.58
CA ILE A 527 0.75 -5.67 -22.27
C ILE A 527 0.27 -4.63 -21.27
N ASN A 528 1.15 -3.70 -20.89
CA ASN A 528 0.83 -2.67 -19.91
C ASN A 528 1.64 -1.39 -20.19
N THR A 529 1.06 -0.22 -19.91
CA THR A 529 1.74 1.06 -20.00
C THR A 529 2.76 1.26 -18.87
N ASN A 530 2.47 0.71 -17.69
CA ASN A 530 3.38 0.78 -16.54
C ASN A 530 4.46 -0.30 -16.63
N ALA A 531 5.68 0.10 -17.00
CA ALA A 531 6.85 -0.78 -17.12
C ALA A 531 7.17 -1.60 -15.85
N ASN A 532 6.73 -1.14 -14.69
CA ASN A 532 6.96 -1.76 -13.38
C ASN A 532 5.74 -2.57 -12.89
N ALA A 533 4.69 -2.72 -13.72
CA ALA A 533 3.52 -3.49 -13.35
C ALA A 533 3.91 -4.92 -12.90
N PRO A 534 3.45 -5.39 -11.72
CA PRO A 534 3.78 -6.72 -11.19
C PRO A 534 3.55 -7.88 -12.16
N ILE A 535 2.65 -7.73 -13.13
CA ILE A 535 2.39 -8.72 -14.18
C ILE A 535 3.65 -9.05 -14.99
N PHE A 536 4.55 -8.09 -15.26
CA PHE A 536 5.75 -8.33 -16.07
C PHE A 536 6.73 -9.28 -15.38
N LYS A 537 6.89 -9.17 -14.06
CA LYS A 537 7.68 -10.14 -13.27
C LYS A 537 7.13 -11.57 -13.35
N ASN A 538 5.85 -11.71 -13.68
CA ASN A 538 5.10 -12.97 -13.72
C ASN A 538 4.78 -13.44 -15.15
N ALA A 539 5.33 -12.78 -16.17
CA ALA A 539 5.09 -13.05 -17.58
C ALA A 539 6.32 -13.66 -18.28
N ASP A 540 6.07 -14.46 -19.31
CA ASP A 540 7.11 -15.00 -20.19
C ASP A 540 7.55 -13.94 -21.21
N TYR A 541 6.58 -13.22 -21.77
CA TYR A 541 6.79 -12.10 -22.67
C TYR A 541 6.01 -10.88 -22.21
N GLY A 542 6.48 -9.68 -22.54
CA GLY A 542 5.66 -8.49 -22.35
C GLY A 542 6.03 -7.32 -23.24
N ILE A 543 5.08 -6.43 -23.44
CA ILE A 543 5.25 -5.17 -24.17
C ILE A 543 4.91 -4.03 -23.21
N VAL A 544 5.84 -3.10 -23.05
CA VAL A 544 5.57 -1.81 -22.42
C VAL A 544 5.04 -0.85 -23.49
N GLY A 545 3.76 -0.49 -23.40
CA GLY A 545 3.08 0.36 -24.37
C GLY A 545 1.58 0.50 -24.13
N ASP A 546 0.96 1.47 -24.80
CA ASP A 546 -0.49 1.71 -24.72
C ASP A 546 -1.25 0.55 -25.37
N VAL A 547 -2.21 -0.02 -24.63
CA VAL A 547 -3.09 -1.08 -25.14
C VAL A 547 -3.88 -0.64 -26.37
N ALA A 548 -4.28 0.63 -26.46
CA ALA A 548 -5.02 1.15 -27.62
C ALA A 548 -4.16 1.18 -28.89
N GLU A 549 -2.84 1.29 -28.75
CA GLU A 549 -1.88 1.25 -29.86
C GLU A 549 -1.42 -0.19 -30.18
N ILE A 550 -1.09 -0.96 -29.14
CA ILE A 550 -0.51 -2.30 -29.28
C ILE A 550 -1.54 -3.33 -29.77
N LEU A 551 -2.78 -3.32 -29.27
CA LEU A 551 -3.77 -4.35 -29.59
C LEU A 551 -4.14 -4.37 -31.08
N PRO A 552 -4.40 -3.24 -31.76
CA PRO A 552 -4.65 -3.23 -33.21
C PRO A 552 -3.47 -3.75 -34.03
N LEU A 553 -2.24 -3.36 -33.67
CA LEU A 553 -1.03 -3.82 -34.36
C LEU A 553 -0.83 -5.32 -34.18
N LEU A 554 -0.99 -5.82 -32.96
CA LEU A 554 -0.89 -7.24 -32.65
C LEU A 554 -1.98 -8.05 -33.36
N THR A 555 -3.20 -7.54 -33.40
CA THR A 555 -4.30 -8.17 -34.17
C THR A 555 -3.91 -8.29 -35.63
N LYS A 556 -3.42 -7.21 -36.25
CA LYS A 556 -2.99 -7.23 -37.66
C LYS A 556 -1.82 -8.19 -37.91
N GLU A 557 -0.84 -8.24 -37.01
CA GLU A 557 0.34 -9.11 -37.16
C GLU A 557 0.01 -10.62 -37.00
N LEU A 558 -1.03 -10.93 -36.24
CA LEU A 558 -1.59 -12.29 -36.12
C LEU A 558 -2.54 -12.63 -37.28
N ASP A 559 -2.81 -11.68 -38.18
CA ASP A 559 -3.69 -11.87 -39.33
C ASP A 559 -2.99 -12.45 -40.55
N ASN A 560 -3.34 -13.69 -40.87
CA ASN A 560 -2.89 -14.40 -42.06
C ASN A 560 -3.88 -14.26 -43.23
N GLY A 561 -4.99 -13.53 -43.07
CA GLY A 561 -5.98 -13.28 -44.12
C GLY A 561 -6.90 -14.46 -44.43
N GLU A 562 -6.82 -15.55 -43.66
CA GLU A 562 -7.62 -16.76 -43.83
C GLU A 562 -8.62 -16.94 -42.66
N ALA A 563 -9.76 -17.56 -42.94
CA ALA A 563 -10.71 -17.92 -41.90
C ALA A 563 -10.09 -18.95 -40.92
N LYS A 564 -10.34 -18.76 -39.62
CA LYS A 564 -9.84 -19.68 -38.59
C LYS A 564 -10.48 -21.05 -38.73
N LYS A 565 -9.66 -22.10 -38.64
CA LYS A 565 -10.13 -23.49 -38.58
C LYS A 565 -10.58 -23.83 -37.16
N ASP A 566 -11.44 -24.81 -37.01
CA ASP A 566 -11.84 -25.31 -35.69
C ASP A 566 -10.62 -25.86 -34.94
N ALA A 567 -10.44 -25.42 -33.70
CA ALA A 567 -9.33 -25.90 -32.89
C ALA A 567 -9.51 -27.38 -32.53
N PRO A 568 -8.46 -28.20 -32.62
CA PRO A 568 -8.48 -29.56 -32.09
C PRO A 568 -8.65 -29.54 -30.56
N PRO A 569 -9.00 -30.67 -29.93
CA PRO A 569 -9.05 -30.77 -28.47
C PRO A 569 -7.76 -30.28 -27.82
N MET A 570 -7.88 -29.48 -26.76
CA MET A 570 -6.76 -28.84 -26.08
C MET A 570 -5.65 -29.86 -25.75
N LYS A 571 -4.47 -29.66 -26.33
CA LYS A 571 -3.24 -30.38 -25.96
C LYS A 571 -2.35 -29.44 -25.17
N LYS A 572 -2.14 -29.75 -23.88
CA LYS A 572 -1.30 -28.93 -22.99
C LYS A 572 0.15 -28.95 -23.48
N MET A 573 0.69 -27.78 -23.79
CA MET A 573 2.10 -27.59 -24.13
C MET A 573 2.97 -27.70 -22.88
N LYS A 574 4.16 -28.28 -23.02
CA LYS A 574 5.14 -28.35 -21.93
C LYS A 574 5.68 -26.94 -21.67
N ARG A 575 5.56 -26.48 -20.43
CA ARG A 575 6.11 -25.19 -20.01
C ARG A 575 7.64 -25.21 -20.10
N VAL A 576 8.20 -24.26 -20.84
CA VAL A 576 9.64 -23.99 -20.85
C VAL A 576 9.99 -23.24 -19.57
N VAL A 577 10.45 -23.97 -18.56
CA VAL A 577 11.00 -23.36 -17.36
C VAL A 577 12.44 -22.97 -17.69
N PRO A 578 12.82 -21.68 -17.62
CA PRO A 578 14.21 -21.29 -17.78
C PRO A 578 15.07 -22.08 -16.79
N LYS A 579 16.11 -22.77 -17.29
CA LYS A 579 17.09 -23.37 -16.38
C LYS A 579 17.75 -22.23 -15.63
N VAL A 580 17.61 -22.20 -14.31
CA VAL A 580 18.51 -21.43 -13.46
C VAL A 580 19.86 -22.10 -13.63
N VAL A 581 20.77 -21.47 -14.39
CA VAL A 581 22.12 -21.99 -14.58
C VAL A 581 22.88 -21.67 -13.31
N TYR A 582 22.80 -22.57 -12.34
CA TYR A 582 23.81 -22.63 -11.30
C TYR A 582 25.10 -23.07 -11.98
N SER A 583 26.14 -22.24 -11.94
CA SER A 583 27.48 -22.67 -12.33
C SER A 583 27.89 -23.78 -11.35
N PRO A 584 28.14 -25.02 -11.81
CA PRO A 584 28.45 -26.15 -10.91
C PRO A 584 29.87 -26.10 -10.33
N HIS A 585 30.63 -25.04 -10.64
CA HIS A 585 31.98 -24.83 -10.15
C HIS A 585 31.94 -23.73 -9.10
N VAL A 586 32.17 -24.10 -7.84
CA VAL A 586 32.35 -23.16 -6.74
C VAL A 586 33.84 -22.87 -6.67
N TYR A 587 34.24 -21.63 -6.95
CA TYR A 587 35.63 -21.23 -6.83
C TYR A 587 35.86 -20.65 -5.44
N VAL A 588 36.78 -21.26 -4.70
CA VAL A 588 37.05 -20.92 -3.31
C VAL A 588 38.47 -20.40 -3.16
N CYS A 589 38.63 -19.24 -2.53
CA CYS A 589 39.94 -18.68 -2.20
C CYS A 589 40.69 -19.61 -1.24
N SER A 590 41.90 -20.05 -1.59
CA SER A 590 42.70 -20.92 -0.73
C SER A 590 43.18 -20.25 0.57
N GLY A 591 43.26 -18.92 0.60
CA GLY A 591 43.73 -18.16 1.76
C GLY A 591 42.68 -17.97 2.84
N CYS A 592 41.46 -17.55 2.46
CA CYS A 592 40.41 -17.19 3.43
C CYS A 592 39.12 -17.99 3.31
N GLY A 593 38.98 -18.83 2.27
CA GLY A 593 37.76 -19.60 2.04
C GLY A 593 36.62 -18.81 1.39
N HIS A 594 36.86 -17.60 0.89
CA HIS A 594 35.86 -16.83 0.15
C HIS A 594 35.37 -17.60 -1.08
N GLU A 595 34.06 -17.77 -1.20
CA GLU A 595 33.42 -18.40 -2.36
C GLU A 595 32.98 -17.33 -3.36
N TYR A 596 33.55 -17.34 -4.57
CA TYR A 596 33.14 -16.39 -5.61
C TYR A 596 31.73 -16.72 -6.11
N ASN A 597 30.80 -15.79 -5.93
CA ASN A 597 29.42 -15.94 -6.39
C ASN A 597 29.16 -15.11 -7.66
N PRO A 598 29.03 -15.75 -8.84
CA PRO A 598 28.76 -15.04 -10.08
C PRO A 598 27.39 -14.35 -10.11
N GLU A 599 26.43 -14.69 -9.24
CA GLU A 599 25.15 -13.96 -9.19
C GLU A 599 25.27 -12.58 -8.53
N ILE A 600 26.33 -12.36 -7.75
CA ILE A 600 26.58 -11.12 -7.02
C ILE A 600 27.64 -10.29 -7.75
N GLY A 601 28.66 -10.95 -8.32
CA GLY A 601 29.84 -10.24 -8.84
C GLY A 601 30.75 -9.78 -7.70
N ASP A 602 31.50 -8.71 -7.92
CA ASP A 602 32.37 -8.05 -6.94
C ASP A 602 32.39 -6.56 -7.26
N GLU A 603 31.50 -5.81 -6.61
CA GLU A 603 31.26 -4.38 -6.86
C GLU A 603 32.47 -3.51 -6.51
N ASP A 604 33.24 -3.90 -5.49
CA ASP A 604 34.45 -3.17 -5.07
C ASP A 604 35.57 -3.24 -6.13
N SER A 605 35.49 -4.25 -7.00
CA SER A 605 36.40 -4.48 -8.14
C SER A 605 35.73 -4.27 -9.52
N ASP A 606 34.59 -3.58 -9.59
CA ASP A 606 33.82 -3.31 -10.82
C ASP A 606 33.36 -4.58 -11.60
N ILE A 607 33.22 -5.72 -10.92
CA ILE A 607 32.76 -6.98 -11.51
C ILE A 607 31.24 -7.09 -11.43
N LYS A 608 30.58 -7.07 -12.59
CA LYS A 608 29.12 -7.12 -12.67
C LYS A 608 28.52 -8.46 -12.24
N PRO A 609 27.32 -8.46 -11.64
CA PRO A 609 26.49 -9.66 -11.50
C PRO A 609 26.35 -10.41 -12.84
N GLY A 610 26.56 -11.71 -12.80
CA GLY A 610 26.55 -12.64 -13.93
C GLY A 610 27.94 -12.99 -14.48
N THR A 611 29.01 -12.32 -14.04
CA THR A 611 30.39 -12.57 -14.51
C THR A 611 30.89 -13.91 -13.96
N ARG A 612 31.36 -14.82 -14.82
CA ARG A 612 31.87 -16.12 -14.38
C ARG A 612 33.29 -15.98 -13.85
N PHE A 613 33.70 -16.83 -12.89
CA PHE A 613 35.03 -16.78 -12.29
C PHE A 613 36.17 -16.78 -13.33
N LYS A 614 36.05 -17.62 -14.36
CA LYS A 614 37.02 -17.68 -15.46
C LYS A 614 37.15 -16.37 -16.25
N ASP A 615 36.08 -15.58 -16.30
CA ASP A 615 35.97 -14.33 -17.07
C ASP A 615 36.37 -13.09 -16.22
N LEU A 616 36.79 -13.28 -14.96
CA LEU A 616 37.36 -12.21 -14.13
C LEU A 616 38.69 -11.68 -14.71
N PRO A 617 39.03 -10.40 -14.53
CA PRO A 617 40.36 -9.87 -14.84
C PRO A 617 41.49 -10.67 -14.17
N GLU A 618 42.68 -10.73 -14.77
CA GLU A 618 43.82 -11.45 -14.18
C GLU A 618 44.36 -10.78 -12.92
N ASP A 619 44.20 -9.46 -12.82
CA ASP A 619 44.57 -8.62 -11.69
C ASP A 619 43.49 -8.53 -10.60
N TRP A 620 42.36 -9.21 -10.79
CA TRP A 620 41.33 -9.31 -9.76
C TRP A 620 41.85 -10.07 -8.52
N THR A 621 41.57 -9.53 -7.34
CA THR A 621 41.97 -10.10 -6.05
C THR A 621 40.76 -10.45 -5.20
N CYS A 622 40.92 -11.45 -4.33
CA CYS A 622 39.91 -11.82 -3.35
C CYS A 622 39.48 -10.60 -2.52
N PRO A 623 38.19 -10.27 -2.45
CA PRO A 623 37.73 -9.09 -1.70
C PRO A 623 37.98 -9.23 -0.19
N ASP A 624 37.97 -10.45 0.33
CA ASP A 624 38.13 -10.69 1.77
C ASP A 624 39.57 -10.65 2.28
N CYS A 625 40.56 -11.05 1.46
CA CYS A 625 41.95 -11.18 1.90
C CYS A 625 43.01 -10.63 0.94
N GLY A 626 42.62 -10.15 -0.24
CA GLY A 626 43.52 -9.60 -1.25
C GLY A 626 44.34 -10.65 -2.02
N ASP A 627 44.10 -11.95 -1.82
CA ASP A 627 44.80 -12.99 -2.56
C ASP A 627 44.52 -12.91 -4.07
N PRO A 628 45.51 -13.12 -4.94
CA PRO A 628 45.30 -13.05 -6.38
C PRO A 628 44.33 -14.12 -6.87
N LYS A 629 43.64 -13.86 -8.00
CA LYS A 629 42.75 -14.82 -8.68
C LYS A 629 43.34 -16.23 -8.82
N SER A 630 44.66 -16.34 -9.00
CA SER A 630 45.38 -17.63 -9.09
C SER A 630 45.33 -18.48 -7.80
N GLY A 631 45.01 -17.87 -6.66
CA GLY A 631 44.82 -18.54 -5.37
C GLY A 631 43.44 -19.17 -5.18
N TYR A 632 42.53 -19.05 -6.14
CA TYR A 632 41.23 -19.74 -6.07
C TYR A 632 41.34 -21.15 -6.64
N ILE A 633 40.75 -22.09 -5.93
CA ILE A 633 40.64 -23.49 -6.34
C ILE A 633 39.21 -23.81 -6.77
N ASP A 634 39.07 -24.65 -7.78
CA ASP A 634 37.78 -25.20 -8.20
C ASP A 634 37.36 -26.28 -7.19
N ALA A 635 36.49 -25.91 -6.25
CA ALA A 635 35.87 -26.82 -5.31
C ALA A 635 34.72 -27.54 -6.04
N LYS A 636 35.02 -28.73 -6.54
CA LYS A 636 34.06 -29.63 -7.18
C LYS A 636 32.95 -30.10 -6.25
#